data_AF-A0A6P0I263-F1
#
_entry.id   AF-A0A6P0I263-F1
#
_cell.length_a   1.000
_cell.length_b   1.000
_cell.length_c   1.000
_cell.angle_alpha   90.00
_cell.angle_beta   90.00
_cell.angle_gamma   90.00
#
_symmetry.space_group_name_H-M   'P 1'
#
loop_
_entity.id
_entity.type
_entity.pdbx_description
1 polymer ?
#
loop_
_entity_poly.entity_id
_entity_poly.type
_entity_poly.pdbx_seq_one_letter_code
_entity_poly.pdbx_strand_id
1 'polypeptide(L)'
;MNQSKSQEKPKKTQNQLQLNGELKVIEQLIESGHLVFDIGANIGGWTKEVLERKQNLEVHLFEPIPNNYTSLIKTLAQEIDTKTVIPNNYALGQEDCLKTFYFYQDRPRWSTAYRRFKVENQYKLQNPQEIPVLVTTLDRYCNTLGIQRINFLKLDVEGGEMEVIQGAEEFLKKGKIDYIQFEYGGTYIDAKITLEEVFALLKKYRYSIFKIHPSQLEHIPNFNSKYENFKYSNFLAVNERLVSKVLGIKPKMLDVPQLCQEYAITPRGIIHVGAHQAKELELYQKMNATQVLLIEANPKVFNSLKEKVSGLENVQAINCAISNQDGTANLHITSLDQASSILPLKKVEKIYKNIKETHQITVQSKKLDTLLEEKKLKPNDFNILNIDIQGAELLAFQGAENLLKYIEAINTEVNYEELYEGCALIDQLDDFLEKYGFERVATTSPYHPTWGDAFYVKKPVVTMSTLGVKVRFANNLFRYAFLKIYSKEHNFRVETSNWIGQYLFGHNDPPILNKLPQVREQAMPYKLSESKILNSQKPLKNVDLFGFFQFHTSYYAAHKDYFRSLFQPIPEIELKLKKALQNLRSKGKTIVGLHLRRGDYKFAPRPYLSVAPNSLYREWLKGFWETLDRPVLFIASDEINNVIHDFSDYNPITIQDLNIELPQANYYPDFYILSQCDVLAISNSSFSFAAAMLNERAKLFVRPHLPQKKLIPFDPWNSEPILRWSQAELGDKVNNHVEGVKVEILNVQSSTDYSHQLLGRCLDKPKSGVQINASKIELLGWVLGKKSPAVAVEVIHDGKLIHNISVNRSRLDVARHYPQSPEAKNCGFAGKLDVTQFPAESEICIQVIFKDRSRCPIATIKLKWQNLSSSSLTTGEKFQQDLKQQQIRLQKFKAQLDNLSPPTQKLHIQETSVEVQPGQEDVPWFVMSAALARGESYLLPTPKEIEESLIAGISTVKDEEDIIYHSLAWQYQQGIKKFVILDHQSSDNTVQEIKRFRNDHPGAILHLIEDKDPSFHKYRKLTGAAELAHRIWGVKWIFPFDADELLCSSKTGLPTLLKDLEKQHNCIRLDNINYVLRSFYDHSETNPIKRMTHRMKNTSGQGYKVLVRWKPGMVIGQGQHDVCLNGKSVSYIHGKPLGLFIRHYPFRSKEHIRKKIIKGGEAYAATQGFPERVGKAWKKWYGQYQLMGEEYVDEVYNFHLSKYKDAVYDPALL
;
A
#
# COMPACT_ATOMS: atom_id res chain seq x y z
N MET A 1 -91.08 -26.12 -1.02
CA MET A 1 -91.29 -25.24 0.15
C MET A 1 -90.06 -24.38 0.28
N ASN A 2 -90.12 -23.10 -0.12
CA ASN A 2 -90.45 -21.93 0.72
C ASN A 2 -89.36 -21.70 1.80
N GLN A 3 -88.72 -20.54 1.95
CA GLN A 3 -89.15 -19.17 1.70
C GLN A 3 -87.95 -18.21 1.64
N SER A 4 -88.08 -17.15 0.84
CA SER A 4 -87.22 -15.97 0.75
C SER A 4 -87.53 -14.94 1.85
N LYS A 5 -86.51 -14.28 2.44
CA LYS A 5 -86.65 -12.96 3.07
C LYS A 5 -85.41 -12.06 2.84
N SER A 6 -85.65 -11.05 2.01
CA SER A 6 -85.22 -9.64 2.02
C SER A 6 -83.83 -9.24 2.56
N GLN A 7 -83.09 -8.60 1.65
CA GLN A 7 -81.89 -7.79 1.86
C GLN A 7 -82.19 -6.52 2.69
N GLU A 8 -81.51 -6.37 3.82
CA GLU A 8 -81.20 -5.07 4.43
C GLU A 8 -79.71 -4.73 4.17
N LYS A 9 -79.44 -3.48 3.78
CA LYS A 9 -78.09 -2.95 3.51
C LYS A 9 -77.18 -3.07 4.75
N PRO A 10 -75.95 -3.64 4.65
CA PRO A 10 -74.98 -3.56 5.73
C PRO A 10 -74.21 -2.24 5.71
N LYS A 11 -73.94 -1.73 6.92
CA LYS A 11 -73.22 -0.51 7.28
C LYS A 11 -71.78 -0.43 6.75
N LYS A 12 -71.34 0.81 6.50
CA LYS A 12 -70.00 1.28 6.09
C LYS A 12 -68.84 0.47 6.70
N THR A 13 -68.05 -0.15 5.82
CA THR A 13 -66.74 -0.75 6.04
C THR A 13 -65.77 0.29 6.63
N GLN A 14 -65.08 -0.04 7.72
CA GLN A 14 -63.98 0.77 8.28
C GLN A 14 -62.87 0.97 7.24
N ASN A 15 -62.30 2.19 7.18
CA ASN A 15 -61.27 2.58 6.22
C ASN A 15 -59.97 1.78 6.47
N GLN A 16 -59.42 1.12 5.45
CA GLN A 16 -58.20 0.31 5.53
C GLN A 16 -56.99 1.11 6.05
N LEU A 17 -56.91 2.40 5.71
CA LEU A 17 -55.86 3.33 6.19
C LEU A 17 -55.92 3.58 7.70
N GLN A 18 -57.10 3.41 8.30
CA GLN A 18 -57.26 3.52 9.76
C GLN A 18 -56.73 2.26 10.46
N LEU A 19 -56.91 1.08 9.85
CA LEU A 19 -56.50 -0.21 10.41
C LEU A 19 -54.99 -0.45 10.30
N ASN A 20 -54.29 0.16 9.34
CA ASN A 20 -52.84 0.06 9.20
C ASN A 20 -52.08 1.28 9.79
N GLY A 21 -52.80 2.28 10.31
CA GLY A 21 -52.26 3.47 10.97
C GLY A 21 -51.81 4.61 10.05
N GLU A 22 -51.86 4.43 8.73
CA GLU A 22 -51.42 5.45 7.77
C GLU A 22 -52.26 6.73 7.85
N LEU A 23 -53.57 6.60 8.15
CA LEU A 23 -54.45 7.76 8.31
C LEU A 23 -53.95 8.71 9.40
N LYS A 24 -53.46 8.16 10.52
CA LYS A 24 -52.91 8.95 11.63
C LYS A 24 -51.62 9.68 11.21
N VAL A 25 -50.79 9.03 10.39
CA VAL A 25 -49.56 9.64 9.86
C VAL A 25 -49.88 10.82 8.94
N ILE A 26 -50.85 10.65 8.03
CA ILE A 26 -51.33 11.72 7.14
C ILE A 26 -51.83 12.91 7.97
N GLU A 27 -52.66 12.67 8.98
CA GLU A 27 -53.24 13.72 9.80
C GLU A 27 -52.19 14.48 10.61
N GLN A 28 -51.19 13.77 11.16
CA GLN A 28 -50.18 14.35 12.05
C GLN A 28 -48.99 15.00 11.34
N LEU A 29 -48.57 14.49 10.18
CA LEU A 29 -47.27 14.84 9.59
C LEU A 29 -47.36 15.58 8.25
N ILE A 30 -48.50 15.51 7.55
CA ILE A 30 -48.72 16.27 6.33
C ILE A 30 -49.46 17.57 6.69
N GLU A 31 -48.90 18.72 6.32
CA GLU A 31 -49.44 20.05 6.59
C GLU A 31 -49.67 20.81 5.26
N SER A 32 -50.40 21.92 5.31
CA SER A 32 -50.65 22.77 4.14
C SER A 32 -49.32 23.33 3.60
N GLY A 33 -49.16 23.35 2.27
CA GLY A 33 -47.91 23.79 1.61
C GLY A 33 -46.84 22.71 1.49
N HIS A 34 -47.08 21.47 1.96
CA HIS A 34 -46.12 20.39 1.84
C HIS A 34 -45.99 19.86 0.41
N LEU A 35 -44.76 19.47 0.06
CA LEU A 35 -44.44 18.66 -1.11
C LEU A 35 -44.46 17.17 -0.73
N VAL A 36 -45.33 16.39 -1.38
CA VAL A 36 -45.60 14.98 -1.08
C VAL A 36 -45.25 14.10 -2.28
N PHE A 37 -44.58 12.98 -2.04
CA PHE A 37 -44.24 11.98 -3.04
C PHE A 37 -44.92 10.66 -2.70
N ASP A 38 -45.63 10.07 -3.67
CA ASP A 38 -46.26 8.74 -3.58
C ASP A 38 -45.63 7.81 -4.62
N ILE A 39 -44.69 6.97 -4.18
CA ILE A 39 -43.93 6.06 -5.04
C ILE A 39 -44.59 4.68 -4.99
N GLY A 40 -45.09 4.21 -6.13
CA GLY A 40 -45.98 3.04 -6.20
C GLY A 40 -47.45 3.40 -6.00
N ALA A 41 -47.87 4.54 -6.56
CA ALA A 41 -49.18 5.14 -6.31
C ALA A 41 -50.37 4.28 -6.80
N ASN A 42 -50.13 3.23 -7.59
CA ASN A 42 -51.15 2.28 -8.07
C ASN A 42 -52.28 2.98 -8.83
N ILE A 43 -53.49 3.04 -8.25
CA ILE A 43 -54.65 3.74 -8.83
C ILE A 43 -54.96 5.07 -8.13
N GLY A 44 -54.06 5.58 -7.27
CA GLY A 44 -54.15 6.89 -6.61
C GLY A 44 -54.96 6.93 -5.31
N GLY A 45 -55.28 5.77 -4.70
CA GLY A 45 -56.17 5.70 -3.53
C GLY A 45 -55.63 6.40 -2.28
N TRP A 46 -54.35 6.19 -1.96
CA TRP A 46 -53.70 6.84 -0.80
C TRP A 46 -53.62 8.36 -1.01
N THR A 47 -53.16 8.79 -2.18
CA THR A 47 -53.08 10.21 -2.55
C THR A 47 -54.43 10.92 -2.46
N LYS A 48 -55.52 10.29 -2.90
CA LYS A 48 -56.86 10.86 -2.79
C LYS A 48 -57.24 11.17 -1.33
N GLU A 49 -56.94 10.26 -0.41
CA GLU A 49 -57.24 10.44 1.02
C GLU A 49 -56.39 11.56 1.65
N VAL A 50 -55.18 11.80 1.14
CA VAL A 50 -54.34 12.96 1.52
C VAL A 50 -54.97 14.28 1.05
N LEU A 51 -55.33 14.37 -0.23
CA LEU A 51 -55.90 15.57 -0.85
C LEU A 51 -57.27 15.95 -0.29
N GLU A 52 -58.08 14.97 0.13
CA GLU A 52 -59.37 15.22 0.78
C GLU A 52 -59.23 15.85 2.18
N ARG A 53 -58.07 15.72 2.83
CA ARG A 53 -57.84 16.18 4.21
C ARG A 53 -56.94 17.40 4.33
N LYS A 54 -56.07 17.60 3.34
CA LYS A 54 -55.00 18.60 3.37
C LYS A 54 -55.07 19.42 2.10
N GLN A 55 -54.98 20.73 2.25
CA GLN A 55 -55.09 21.69 1.14
C GLN A 55 -53.74 22.28 0.78
N ASN A 56 -53.65 22.88 -0.42
CA ASN A 56 -52.46 23.57 -0.91
C ASN A 56 -51.20 22.68 -0.89
N LEU A 57 -51.34 21.44 -1.36
CA LEU A 57 -50.24 20.50 -1.51
C LEU A 57 -49.72 20.50 -2.94
N GLU A 58 -48.46 20.13 -3.11
CA GLU A 58 -47.92 19.68 -4.39
C GLU A 58 -47.58 18.19 -4.25
N VAL A 59 -48.09 17.35 -5.16
CA VAL A 59 -47.98 15.89 -5.05
C VAL A 59 -47.38 15.27 -6.31
N HIS A 60 -46.27 14.54 -6.18
CA HIS A 60 -45.66 13.79 -7.28
C HIS A 60 -45.96 12.29 -7.13
N LEU A 61 -46.55 11.70 -8.17
CA LEU A 61 -46.95 10.29 -8.18
C LEU A 61 -46.10 9.49 -9.14
N PHE A 62 -45.75 8.27 -8.78
CA PHE A 62 -45.00 7.36 -9.64
C PHE A 62 -45.70 6.01 -9.71
N GLU A 63 -46.14 5.63 -10.91
CA GLU A 63 -46.74 4.33 -11.20
C GLU A 63 -46.23 3.82 -12.54
N PRO A 64 -45.37 2.79 -12.57
CA PRO A 64 -44.73 2.32 -13.79
C PRO A 64 -45.59 1.40 -14.65
N ILE A 65 -46.63 0.77 -14.11
CA ILE A 65 -47.46 -0.18 -14.86
C ILE A 65 -48.49 0.60 -15.68
N PRO A 66 -48.48 0.52 -17.03
CA PRO A 66 -49.33 1.36 -17.87
C PRO A 66 -50.83 1.27 -17.56
N ASN A 67 -51.32 0.08 -17.21
CA ASN A 67 -52.73 -0.16 -16.88
C ASN A 67 -53.13 0.53 -15.56
N ASN A 68 -52.27 0.45 -14.54
CA ASN A 68 -52.48 1.12 -13.26
C ASN A 68 -52.37 2.63 -13.45
N TYR A 69 -51.33 3.10 -14.15
CA TYR A 69 -51.14 4.53 -14.46
C TYR A 69 -52.35 5.12 -15.18
N THR A 70 -52.89 4.45 -16.19
CA THR A 70 -54.10 4.91 -16.89
C THR A 70 -55.31 5.05 -15.95
N SER A 71 -55.42 4.15 -14.98
CA SER A 71 -56.49 4.19 -13.97
C SER A 71 -56.25 5.32 -12.96
N LEU A 72 -55.00 5.53 -12.54
CA LEU A 72 -54.58 6.64 -11.67
C LEU A 72 -54.92 7.99 -12.28
N ILE A 73 -54.59 8.21 -13.56
CA ILE A 73 -54.93 9.46 -14.27
C ILE A 73 -56.44 9.71 -14.26
N LYS A 74 -57.26 8.66 -14.43
CA LYS A 74 -58.72 8.79 -14.35
C LYS A 74 -59.21 9.11 -12.94
N THR A 75 -58.62 8.50 -11.91
CA THR A 75 -59.00 8.71 -10.51
C THR A 75 -58.75 10.14 -10.05
N LEU A 76 -57.65 10.75 -10.50
CA LEU A 76 -57.15 12.05 -10.03
C LEU A 76 -57.19 13.14 -11.12
N ALA A 77 -58.06 12.99 -12.12
CA ALA A 77 -58.10 13.85 -13.30
C ALA A 77 -58.26 15.34 -12.93
N GLN A 78 -59.12 15.65 -11.96
CA GLN A 78 -59.39 17.01 -11.52
C GLN A 78 -58.14 17.67 -10.89
N GLU A 79 -57.43 16.93 -10.04
CA GLU A 79 -56.27 17.43 -9.31
C GLU A 79 -55.01 17.52 -10.18
N ILE A 80 -54.94 16.71 -11.23
CA ILE A 80 -53.93 16.82 -12.28
C ILE A 80 -54.16 18.09 -13.11
N ASP A 81 -55.41 18.38 -13.49
CA ASP A 81 -55.76 19.58 -14.27
C ASP A 81 -55.45 20.88 -13.51
N THR A 82 -55.60 20.88 -12.19
CA THR A 82 -55.21 22.03 -11.33
C THR A 82 -53.71 22.11 -11.07
N LYS A 83 -52.90 21.20 -11.63
CA LYS A 83 -51.45 21.05 -11.38
C LYS A 83 -51.08 20.84 -9.92
N THR A 84 -52.03 20.36 -9.11
CA THR A 84 -51.81 19.97 -7.71
C THR A 84 -51.12 18.60 -7.66
N VAL A 85 -51.38 17.76 -8.66
CA VAL A 85 -50.84 16.40 -8.79
C VAL A 85 -50.03 16.28 -10.10
N ILE A 86 -48.82 15.72 -10.00
CA ILE A 86 -47.89 15.52 -11.11
C ILE A 86 -47.65 14.00 -11.28
N PRO A 87 -48.32 13.34 -12.25
CA PRO A 87 -48.24 11.89 -12.41
C PRO A 87 -47.12 11.46 -13.38
N ASN A 88 -46.29 10.53 -12.95
CA ASN A 88 -45.13 10.01 -13.71
C ASN A 88 -45.30 8.51 -14.03
N ASN A 89 -45.20 8.13 -15.32
CA ASN A 89 -45.32 6.74 -15.79
C ASN A 89 -43.94 6.08 -15.94
N TYR A 90 -43.21 6.01 -14.84
CA TYR A 90 -41.93 5.31 -14.74
C TYR A 90 -41.63 5.05 -13.27
N ALA A 91 -40.69 4.13 -13.00
CA ALA A 91 -40.31 3.76 -11.65
C ALA A 91 -39.15 4.64 -11.15
N LEU A 92 -39.04 4.73 -9.82
CA LEU A 92 -37.82 5.19 -9.17
C LEU A 92 -36.99 3.97 -8.73
N GLY A 93 -35.67 4.08 -8.79
CA GLY A 93 -34.74 3.03 -8.37
C GLY A 93 -33.32 3.57 -8.17
N GLN A 94 -32.35 2.66 -8.07
CA GLN A 94 -30.97 3.01 -7.74
C GLN A 94 -30.21 3.71 -8.88
N GLU A 95 -30.56 3.42 -10.12
CA GLU A 95 -29.88 3.95 -11.31
C GLU A 95 -30.82 4.06 -12.51
N ASP A 96 -30.41 4.86 -13.49
CA ASP A 96 -31.18 5.04 -14.72
C ASP A 96 -31.02 3.83 -15.62
N CYS A 97 -32.11 3.11 -15.85
CA CYS A 97 -32.08 1.90 -16.67
C CYS A 97 -33.46 1.55 -17.25
N LEU A 98 -33.47 0.55 -18.15
CA LEU A 98 -34.68 -0.16 -18.53
C LEU A 98 -34.74 -1.46 -17.72
N LYS A 99 -35.75 -1.62 -16.88
CA LYS A 99 -35.89 -2.76 -15.97
C LYS A 99 -37.14 -3.57 -16.30
N THR A 100 -37.05 -4.90 -16.23
CA THR A 100 -38.21 -5.77 -16.40
C THR A 100 -39.05 -5.79 -15.12
N PHE A 101 -40.36 -5.53 -15.26
CA PHE A 101 -41.36 -5.69 -14.21
C PHE A 101 -42.28 -6.87 -14.53
N TYR A 102 -42.81 -7.50 -13.49
CA TYR A 102 -43.72 -8.65 -13.56
C TYR A 102 -45.13 -8.21 -13.19
N PHE A 103 -46.00 -8.11 -14.18
CA PHE A 103 -47.39 -7.67 -14.03
C PHE A 103 -48.33 -8.86 -13.83
N TYR A 104 -48.99 -8.90 -12.66
CA TYR A 104 -49.96 -9.95 -12.33
C TYR A 104 -51.39 -9.47 -12.66
N GLN A 105 -51.92 -9.90 -13.80
CA GLN A 105 -53.24 -9.45 -14.29
C GLN A 105 -54.39 -9.70 -13.29
N ASP A 106 -54.40 -10.86 -12.64
CA ASP A 106 -55.43 -11.22 -11.64
C ASP A 106 -55.26 -10.49 -10.30
N ARG A 107 -54.05 -9.96 -10.04
CA ARG A 107 -53.69 -9.26 -8.79
C ARG A 107 -52.81 -8.05 -9.11
N PRO A 108 -53.31 -7.00 -9.79
CA PRO A 108 -52.47 -5.90 -10.27
C PRO A 108 -51.64 -5.21 -9.19
N ARG A 109 -52.17 -5.17 -7.94
CA ARG A 109 -51.47 -4.61 -6.77
C ARG A 109 -50.18 -5.36 -6.40
N TRP A 110 -50.02 -6.62 -6.79
CA TRP A 110 -48.84 -7.44 -6.45
C TRP A 110 -47.70 -7.33 -7.46
N SER A 111 -47.85 -6.47 -8.46
CA SER A 111 -46.89 -6.27 -9.54
C SER A 111 -45.64 -5.55 -9.05
N THR A 112 -44.46 -6.03 -9.48
CA THR A 112 -43.17 -5.60 -8.91
C THR A 112 -42.03 -5.86 -9.89
N ALA A 113 -40.86 -5.29 -9.62
CA ALA A 113 -39.62 -5.59 -10.34
C ALA A 113 -39.01 -6.98 -9.99
N TYR A 114 -39.53 -7.65 -8.95
CA TYR A 114 -38.98 -8.92 -8.47
C TYR A 114 -39.96 -10.08 -8.67
N ARG A 115 -39.49 -11.17 -9.26
CA ARG A 115 -40.36 -12.31 -9.54
C ARG A 115 -40.72 -13.08 -8.26
N ARG A 116 -42.01 -13.28 -8.02
CA ARG A 116 -42.55 -13.81 -6.76
C ARG A 116 -42.81 -15.31 -6.81
N PHE A 117 -41.80 -16.11 -7.20
CA PHE A 117 -41.96 -17.56 -7.47
C PHE A 117 -42.64 -18.35 -6.34
N LYS A 118 -42.35 -18.04 -5.07
CA LYS A 118 -42.98 -18.73 -3.93
C LYS A 118 -44.46 -18.41 -3.82
N VAL A 119 -44.83 -17.14 -4.02
CA VAL A 119 -46.22 -16.65 -4.00
C VAL A 119 -46.99 -17.19 -5.19
N GLU A 120 -46.39 -17.18 -6.38
CA GLU A 120 -46.95 -17.77 -7.61
C GLU A 120 -47.37 -19.22 -7.38
N ASN A 121 -46.47 -20.04 -6.80
CA ASN A 121 -46.74 -21.43 -6.49
C ASN A 121 -47.77 -21.61 -5.36
N GLN A 122 -47.67 -20.83 -4.28
CA GLN A 122 -48.58 -20.93 -3.13
C GLN A 122 -50.03 -20.61 -3.49
N TYR A 123 -50.25 -19.57 -4.31
CA TYR A 123 -51.57 -19.09 -4.69
C TYR A 123 -52.03 -19.57 -6.08
N LYS A 124 -51.22 -20.41 -6.75
CA LYS A 124 -51.48 -20.91 -8.11
C LYS A 124 -51.78 -19.78 -9.10
N LEU A 125 -51.00 -18.71 -9.04
CA LEU A 125 -51.15 -17.57 -9.95
C LEU A 125 -50.72 -17.95 -11.37
N GLN A 126 -51.33 -17.30 -12.37
CA GLN A 126 -50.82 -17.35 -13.73
C GLN A 126 -49.44 -16.70 -13.80
N ASN A 127 -48.64 -17.08 -14.80
CA ASN A 127 -47.36 -16.43 -15.05
C ASN A 127 -47.59 -14.93 -15.30
N PRO A 128 -46.83 -14.05 -14.63
CA PRO A 128 -46.95 -12.61 -14.84
C PRO A 128 -46.52 -12.25 -16.26
N GLN A 129 -47.09 -11.16 -16.78
CA GLN A 129 -46.62 -10.54 -17.99
C GLN A 129 -45.35 -9.73 -17.70
N GLU A 130 -44.28 -9.96 -18.44
CA GLU A 130 -43.06 -9.15 -18.35
C GLU A 130 -43.25 -7.84 -19.12
N ILE A 131 -43.02 -6.71 -18.46
CA ILE A 131 -43.16 -5.37 -19.02
C ILE A 131 -41.84 -4.60 -18.82
N PRO A 132 -41.25 -4.04 -19.89
CA PRO A 132 -40.09 -3.16 -19.74
C PRO A 132 -40.53 -1.80 -19.19
N VAL A 133 -39.89 -1.34 -18.13
CA VAL A 133 -40.20 -0.11 -17.40
C VAL A 133 -38.95 0.78 -17.36
N LEU A 134 -39.13 2.06 -17.64
CA LEU A 134 -38.08 3.06 -17.43
C LEU A 134 -37.90 3.30 -15.93
N VAL A 135 -36.64 3.35 -15.50
CA VAL A 135 -36.25 3.65 -14.11
C VAL A 135 -35.35 4.87 -14.13
N THR A 136 -35.57 5.78 -13.18
CA THR A 136 -34.68 6.91 -12.87
C THR A 136 -34.42 6.97 -11.37
N THR A 137 -33.40 7.72 -10.93
CA THR A 137 -33.19 7.97 -9.49
C THR A 137 -34.07 9.11 -8.96
N LEU A 138 -34.39 9.10 -7.65
CA LEU A 138 -35.10 10.20 -6.99
C LEU A 138 -34.27 11.50 -7.06
N ASP A 139 -32.97 11.40 -6.81
CA ASP A 139 -32.06 12.56 -6.88
C ASP A 139 -32.08 13.20 -8.28
N ARG A 140 -32.00 12.39 -9.36
CA ARG A 140 -32.05 12.91 -10.74
C ARG A 140 -33.38 13.59 -11.04
N TYR A 141 -34.49 12.99 -10.61
CA TYR A 141 -35.82 13.58 -10.78
C TYR A 141 -35.92 14.96 -10.11
N CYS A 142 -35.57 15.02 -8.83
CA CYS A 142 -35.63 16.25 -8.05
C CYS A 142 -34.71 17.33 -8.63
N ASN A 143 -33.48 16.98 -8.99
CA ASN A 143 -32.52 17.90 -9.60
C ASN A 143 -33.02 18.44 -10.94
N THR A 144 -33.69 17.62 -11.75
CA THR A 144 -34.25 18.04 -13.05
C THR A 144 -35.37 19.07 -12.88
N LEU A 145 -36.18 18.95 -11.83
CA LEU A 145 -37.29 19.85 -11.54
C LEU A 145 -36.92 21.01 -10.59
N GLY A 146 -35.68 21.05 -10.10
CA GLY A 146 -35.24 22.06 -9.14
C GLY A 146 -35.90 21.93 -7.75
N ILE A 147 -36.37 20.72 -7.40
CA ILE A 147 -36.98 20.44 -6.10
C ILE A 147 -35.92 20.57 -5.01
N GLN A 148 -36.22 21.33 -3.95
CA GLN A 148 -35.24 21.62 -2.88
C GLN A 148 -35.43 20.74 -1.64
N ARG A 149 -36.66 20.29 -1.38
CA ARG A 149 -37.01 19.50 -0.19
C ARG A 149 -38.28 18.70 -0.46
N ILE A 150 -38.35 17.48 0.07
CA ILE A 150 -39.54 16.63 0.10
C ILE A 150 -40.02 16.57 1.55
N ASN A 151 -41.25 17.03 1.82
CA ASN A 151 -41.78 16.98 3.18
C ASN A 151 -42.26 15.57 3.53
N PHE A 152 -42.81 14.82 2.58
CA PHE A 152 -43.28 13.46 2.84
C PHE A 152 -43.05 12.53 1.65
N LEU A 153 -42.31 11.44 1.85
CA LEU A 153 -42.02 10.42 0.85
C LEU A 153 -42.68 9.09 1.27
N LYS A 154 -43.71 8.66 0.55
CA LYS A 154 -44.35 7.35 0.69
C LYS A 154 -43.72 6.36 -0.29
N LEU A 155 -43.28 5.21 0.21
CA LEU A 155 -42.73 4.10 -0.57
C LEU A 155 -43.61 2.86 -0.42
N ASP A 156 -44.20 2.42 -1.52
CA ASP A 156 -45.07 1.24 -1.61
C ASP A 156 -44.83 0.54 -2.95
N VAL A 157 -43.63 -0.02 -3.10
CA VAL A 157 -43.09 -0.47 -4.39
C VAL A 157 -42.85 -1.98 -4.42
N GLU A 158 -43.52 -2.70 -3.52
CA GLU A 158 -43.57 -4.16 -3.46
C GLU A 158 -42.17 -4.81 -3.52
N GLY A 159 -41.24 -4.35 -2.67
CA GLY A 159 -39.89 -4.88 -2.54
C GLY A 159 -38.78 -3.98 -3.10
N GLY A 160 -39.15 -2.93 -3.85
CA GLY A 160 -38.21 -1.96 -4.41
C GLY A 160 -37.74 -0.86 -3.44
N GLU A 161 -38.15 -0.91 -2.17
CA GLU A 161 -37.96 0.19 -1.21
C GLU A 161 -36.48 0.53 -1.05
N MET A 162 -35.62 -0.49 -0.94
CA MET A 162 -34.18 -0.30 -0.84
C MET A 162 -33.59 0.42 -2.05
N GLU A 163 -33.98 0.04 -3.26
CA GLU A 163 -33.45 0.66 -4.50
C GLU A 163 -33.88 2.12 -4.60
N VAL A 164 -35.11 2.46 -4.21
CA VAL A 164 -35.58 3.87 -4.19
C VAL A 164 -34.81 4.69 -3.15
N ILE A 165 -34.60 4.15 -1.94
CA ILE A 165 -33.81 4.82 -0.89
C ILE A 165 -32.36 5.01 -1.36
N GLN A 166 -31.77 4.03 -2.04
CA GLN A 166 -30.43 4.15 -2.63
C GLN A 166 -30.37 5.19 -3.76
N GLY A 167 -31.43 5.33 -4.55
CA GLY A 167 -31.58 6.37 -5.56
C GLY A 167 -31.85 7.78 -5.02
N ALA A 168 -31.93 7.93 -3.69
CA ALA A 168 -32.16 9.19 -2.97
C ALA A 168 -30.96 9.61 -2.10
N GLU A 169 -29.76 9.09 -2.38
CA GLU A 169 -28.57 9.26 -1.54
C GLU A 169 -28.23 10.73 -1.27
N GLU A 170 -28.27 11.60 -2.29
CA GLU A 170 -27.96 13.02 -2.13
C GLU A 170 -28.99 13.70 -1.22
N PHE A 171 -30.27 13.49 -1.49
CA PHE A 171 -31.36 14.07 -0.71
C PHE A 171 -31.37 13.59 0.74
N LEU A 172 -31.13 12.30 0.97
CA LEU A 172 -31.02 11.73 2.32
C LEU A 172 -29.82 12.31 3.08
N LYS A 173 -28.63 12.32 2.45
CA LYS A 173 -27.41 12.87 3.05
C LYS A 173 -27.58 14.33 3.47
N LYS A 174 -28.20 15.15 2.60
CA LYS A 174 -28.49 16.56 2.84
C LYS A 174 -29.70 16.78 3.77
N GLY A 175 -30.41 15.74 4.20
CA GLY A 175 -31.58 15.87 5.06
C GLY A 175 -32.72 16.65 4.39
N LYS A 176 -32.85 16.49 3.06
CA LYS A 176 -33.87 17.12 2.22
C LYS A 176 -35.19 16.34 2.22
N ILE A 177 -35.26 15.19 2.87
CA ILE A 177 -36.51 14.43 3.03
C ILE A 177 -36.90 14.47 4.50
N ASP A 178 -38.07 15.02 4.84
CA ASP A 178 -38.44 15.18 6.25
C ASP A 178 -38.96 13.86 6.86
N TYR A 179 -39.85 13.18 6.12
CA TYR A 179 -40.49 11.93 6.52
C TYR A 179 -40.45 10.91 5.37
N ILE A 180 -40.14 9.65 5.69
CA ILE A 180 -40.17 8.52 4.75
C ILE A 180 -41.05 7.43 5.34
N GLN A 181 -42.22 7.22 4.77
CA GLN A 181 -43.05 6.07 5.10
C GLN A 181 -42.74 4.94 4.13
N PHE A 182 -42.48 3.73 4.62
CA PHE A 182 -42.23 2.57 3.76
C PHE A 182 -42.93 1.31 4.28
N GLU A 183 -43.36 0.48 3.34
CA GLU A 183 -43.93 -0.83 3.62
C GLU A 183 -42.85 -1.89 3.82
N TYR A 184 -43.09 -2.79 4.76
CA TYR A 184 -42.28 -3.99 4.98
C TYR A 184 -43.17 -5.23 4.97
N GLY A 185 -42.72 -6.30 4.32
CA GLY A 185 -43.47 -7.55 4.26
C GLY A 185 -42.77 -8.65 3.47
N GLY A 186 -43.55 -9.60 2.93
CA GLY A 186 -43.02 -10.76 2.23
C GLY A 186 -42.25 -10.45 0.95
N THR A 187 -42.47 -9.27 0.35
CA THR A 187 -41.77 -8.78 -0.85
C THR A 187 -40.27 -8.62 -0.65
N TYR A 188 -39.82 -8.37 0.58
CA TYR A 188 -38.39 -8.29 0.92
C TYR A 188 -37.67 -9.63 0.69
N ILE A 189 -38.39 -10.76 0.83
CA ILE A 189 -37.85 -12.10 0.51
C ILE A 189 -37.60 -12.22 -0.99
N ASP A 190 -38.52 -11.72 -1.81
CA ASP A 190 -38.44 -11.77 -3.27
C ASP A 190 -37.28 -10.88 -3.78
N ALA A 191 -37.13 -9.70 -3.17
CA ALA A 191 -36.05 -8.75 -3.43
C ALA A 191 -34.68 -9.14 -2.81
N LYS A 192 -34.66 -10.14 -1.91
CA LYS A 192 -33.49 -10.60 -1.16
C LYS A 192 -32.83 -9.49 -0.31
N ILE A 193 -33.66 -8.67 0.31
CA ILE A 193 -33.25 -7.60 1.22
C ILE A 193 -33.83 -7.84 2.63
N THR A 194 -33.28 -7.16 3.62
CA THR A 194 -33.72 -7.24 5.03
C THR A 194 -34.14 -5.88 5.56
N LEU A 195 -34.99 -5.87 6.60
CA LEU A 195 -35.33 -4.65 7.33
C LEU A 195 -34.10 -4.07 8.04
N GLU A 196 -33.20 -4.92 8.52
CA GLU A 196 -31.92 -4.50 9.14
C GLU A 196 -31.10 -3.60 8.20
N GLU A 197 -30.97 -3.98 6.93
CA GLU A 197 -30.24 -3.19 5.93
C GLU A 197 -30.89 -1.83 5.70
N VAL A 198 -32.24 -1.75 5.65
CA VAL A 198 -32.97 -0.48 5.50
C VAL A 198 -32.77 0.41 6.73
N PHE A 199 -32.82 -0.18 7.93
CA PHE A 199 -32.51 0.52 9.18
C PHE A 199 -31.09 1.09 9.17
N ALA A 200 -30.10 0.28 8.78
CA ALA A 200 -28.72 0.70 8.72
C ALA A 200 -28.52 1.86 7.72
N LEU A 201 -29.15 1.78 6.54
CA LEU A 201 -29.04 2.80 5.51
C LEU A 201 -29.69 4.13 5.93
N LEU A 202 -30.91 4.10 6.45
CA LEU A 202 -31.61 5.32 6.90
C LEU A 202 -30.92 5.96 8.11
N LYS A 203 -30.44 5.14 9.05
CA LYS A 203 -29.68 5.62 10.22
C LYS A 203 -28.36 6.29 9.79
N LYS A 204 -27.67 5.75 8.78
CA LYS A 204 -26.47 6.39 8.18
C LYS A 204 -26.75 7.82 7.72
N TYR A 205 -27.96 8.11 7.24
CA TYR A 205 -28.38 9.44 6.80
C TYR A 205 -29.17 10.22 7.86
N ARG A 206 -29.00 9.88 9.15
CA ARG A 206 -29.57 10.63 10.28
C ARG A 206 -31.10 10.59 10.35
N TYR A 207 -31.70 9.45 9.97
CA TYR A 207 -33.11 9.18 10.21
C TYR A 207 -33.30 8.26 11.42
N SER A 208 -34.31 8.57 12.22
CA SER A 208 -34.78 7.73 13.32
C SER A 208 -36.07 7.03 12.92
N ILE A 209 -36.21 5.75 13.23
CA ILE A 209 -37.31 4.93 12.73
C ILE A 209 -38.39 4.75 13.80
N PHE A 210 -39.62 4.74 13.33
CA PHE A 210 -40.84 4.47 14.09
C PHE A 210 -41.59 3.32 13.43
N LYS A 211 -42.18 2.45 14.24
CA LYS A 211 -43.19 1.51 13.76
C LYS A 211 -44.57 2.17 13.82
N ILE A 212 -45.31 2.09 12.73
CA ILE A 212 -46.67 2.65 12.64
C ILE A 212 -47.65 1.61 13.19
N HIS A 213 -48.41 2.01 14.20
CA HIS A 213 -49.57 1.26 14.72
C HIS A 213 -50.85 2.07 14.48
N PRO A 214 -52.04 1.44 14.50
CA PRO A 214 -53.32 2.14 14.28
C PRO A 214 -53.54 3.33 15.21
N SER A 215 -53.05 3.23 16.45
CA SER A 215 -53.27 4.24 17.50
C SER A 215 -52.02 5.01 17.91
N GLN A 216 -50.80 4.66 17.45
CA GLN A 216 -49.57 5.32 17.90
C GLN A 216 -48.37 5.10 16.97
N LEU A 217 -47.35 5.95 17.13
CA LEU A 217 -46.03 5.76 16.54
C LEU A 217 -45.08 5.24 17.62
N GLU A 218 -44.57 4.03 17.47
CA GLU A 218 -43.60 3.43 18.40
C GLU A 218 -42.19 3.81 17.97
N HIS A 219 -41.46 4.58 18.77
CA HIS A 219 -40.09 4.98 18.48
C HIS A 219 -39.11 3.82 18.65
N ILE A 220 -38.44 3.44 17.56
CA ILE A 220 -37.51 2.31 17.50
C ILE A 220 -36.17 2.76 16.86
N PRO A 221 -35.38 3.56 17.58
CA PRO A 221 -34.16 4.17 17.03
C PRO A 221 -33.05 3.16 16.68
N ASN A 222 -33.17 1.91 17.16
CA ASN A 222 -32.23 0.83 16.89
C ASN A 222 -32.98 -0.41 16.44
N PHE A 223 -32.40 -1.12 15.47
CA PHE A 223 -32.95 -2.38 14.97
C PHE A 223 -32.95 -3.47 16.06
N ASN A 224 -33.97 -4.32 16.02
CA ASN A 224 -34.08 -5.51 16.85
C ASN A 224 -34.56 -6.67 15.97
N SER A 225 -33.90 -7.82 16.06
CA SER A 225 -34.20 -8.99 15.23
C SER A 225 -35.66 -9.46 15.29
N LYS A 226 -36.42 -9.13 16.35
CA LYS A 226 -37.86 -9.42 16.44
C LYS A 226 -38.70 -8.76 15.34
N TYR A 227 -38.21 -7.66 14.76
CA TYR A 227 -38.90 -6.95 13.68
C TYR A 227 -38.67 -7.60 12.31
N GLU A 228 -37.63 -8.44 12.16
CA GLU A 228 -37.34 -9.18 10.92
C GLU A 228 -38.19 -10.46 10.83
N ASN A 229 -39.47 -10.30 10.54
CA ASN A 229 -40.42 -11.41 10.48
C ASN A 229 -41.16 -11.53 9.14
N PHE A 230 -40.84 -10.67 8.17
CA PHE A 230 -41.42 -10.58 6.84
C PHE A 230 -42.96 -10.50 6.82
N LYS A 231 -43.58 -10.08 7.93
CA LYS A 231 -45.01 -9.81 8.02
C LYS A 231 -45.26 -8.35 7.70
N TYR A 232 -46.37 -8.10 7.02
CA TYR A 232 -46.86 -6.76 6.69
C TYR A 232 -46.76 -5.82 7.90
N SER A 233 -46.08 -4.69 7.73
CA SER A 233 -45.96 -3.61 8.70
C SER A 233 -45.57 -2.32 7.99
N ASN A 234 -46.05 -1.18 8.50
CA ASN A 234 -45.63 0.14 8.03
C ASN A 234 -44.60 0.74 9.00
N PHE A 235 -43.58 1.36 8.44
CA PHE A 235 -42.55 2.08 9.18
C PHE A 235 -42.47 3.52 8.70
N LEU A 236 -42.03 4.39 9.60
CA LEU A 236 -41.80 5.81 9.35
C LEU A 236 -40.37 6.15 9.76
N ALA A 237 -39.56 6.58 8.82
CA ALA A 237 -38.27 7.20 9.09
C ALA A 237 -38.45 8.72 9.19
N VAL A 238 -37.94 9.32 10.25
CA VAL A 238 -38.04 10.75 10.54
C VAL A 238 -36.64 11.33 10.59
N ASN A 239 -36.38 12.40 9.85
CA ASN A 239 -35.09 13.08 9.93
C ASN A 239 -34.84 13.56 11.38
N GLU A 240 -33.62 13.40 11.90
CA GLU A 240 -33.26 13.64 13.30
C GLU A 240 -33.77 14.98 13.85
N ARG A 241 -33.74 16.05 13.03
CA ARG A 241 -34.15 17.40 13.42
C ARG A 241 -35.64 17.49 13.79
N LEU A 242 -36.46 16.56 13.30
CA LEU A 242 -37.92 16.51 13.50
C LEU A 242 -38.36 15.45 14.51
N VAL A 243 -37.44 14.61 15.03
CA VAL A 243 -37.78 13.52 15.96
C VAL A 243 -38.45 14.05 17.23
N SER A 244 -37.94 15.14 17.81
CA SER A 244 -38.54 15.76 18.99
C SER A 244 -39.96 16.28 18.73
N LYS A 245 -40.23 16.82 17.53
CA LYS A 245 -41.57 17.24 17.10
C LYS A 245 -42.53 16.04 17.06
N VAL A 246 -42.11 14.92 16.47
CA VAL A 246 -42.94 13.69 16.38
C VAL A 246 -43.20 13.07 17.76
N LEU A 247 -42.20 13.11 18.66
CA LEU A 247 -42.33 12.60 20.03
C LEU A 247 -43.10 13.55 20.97
N GLY A 248 -43.35 14.79 20.57
CA GLY A 248 -43.96 15.81 21.44
C GLY A 248 -43.09 16.19 22.64
N ILE A 249 -41.76 16.07 22.52
CA ILE A 249 -40.80 16.42 23.57
C ILE A 249 -40.03 17.69 23.19
N LYS A 250 -39.55 18.43 24.20
CA LYS A 250 -38.72 19.62 23.96
C LYS A 250 -37.38 19.18 23.34
N PRO A 251 -37.03 19.69 22.14
CA PRO A 251 -35.72 19.43 21.53
C PRO A 251 -34.58 19.94 22.42
N LYS A 252 -33.46 19.22 22.40
CA LYS A 252 -32.24 19.60 23.12
C LYS A 252 -31.24 20.26 22.15
N MET A 253 -30.42 21.16 22.69
CA MET A 253 -29.22 21.64 21.99
C MET A 253 -28.26 20.48 21.73
N LEU A 254 -27.37 20.63 20.75
CA LEU A 254 -26.32 19.64 20.48
C LEU A 254 -25.35 19.54 21.66
N ASP A 255 -25.07 18.33 22.10
CA ASP A 255 -24.04 18.05 23.11
C ASP A 255 -22.68 17.96 22.41
N VAL A 256 -22.03 19.11 22.23
CA VAL A 256 -20.73 19.23 21.56
C VAL A 256 -19.66 18.33 22.20
N PRO A 257 -19.50 18.25 23.54
CA PRO A 257 -18.57 17.29 24.16
C PRO A 257 -18.86 15.84 23.80
N GLN A 258 -20.14 15.42 23.88
CA GLN A 258 -20.52 14.05 23.55
C GLN A 258 -20.23 13.74 22.08
N LEU A 259 -20.55 14.66 21.17
CA LEU A 259 -20.25 14.52 19.74
C LEU A 259 -18.73 14.45 19.49
N CYS A 260 -17.94 15.33 20.11
CA CYS A 260 -16.47 15.23 20.04
C CYS A 260 -15.97 13.86 20.52
N GLN A 261 -16.52 13.33 21.62
CA GLN A 261 -16.16 12.00 22.12
C GLN A 261 -16.55 10.89 21.14
N GLU A 262 -17.77 10.92 20.60
CA GLU A 262 -18.27 9.95 19.62
C GLU A 262 -17.38 9.89 18.38
N TYR A 263 -16.94 11.04 17.89
CA TYR A 263 -16.08 11.16 16.71
C TYR A 263 -14.57 11.08 17.02
N ALA A 264 -14.19 10.87 18.28
CA ALA A 264 -12.81 10.78 18.77
C ALA A 264 -11.97 12.04 18.49
N ILE A 265 -12.57 13.20 18.72
CA ILE A 265 -11.99 14.53 18.57
C ILE A 265 -11.56 15.02 19.95
N THR A 266 -10.25 15.19 20.14
CA THR A 266 -9.69 15.77 21.35
C THR A 266 -9.40 17.25 21.11
N PRO A 267 -10.02 18.18 21.85
CA PRO A 267 -9.79 19.61 21.66
C PRO A 267 -8.33 19.98 21.91
N ARG A 268 -7.73 20.63 20.92
CA ARG A 268 -6.43 21.30 21.02
C ARG A 268 -6.67 22.79 21.28
N GLY A 269 -7.47 23.42 20.43
CA GLY A 269 -7.88 24.80 20.59
C GLY A 269 -9.24 25.05 19.94
N ILE A 270 -9.97 26.01 20.50
CA ILE A 270 -11.33 26.37 20.08
C ILE A 270 -11.36 27.82 19.64
N ILE A 271 -11.90 28.08 18.45
CA ILE A 271 -12.28 29.43 18.03
C ILE A 271 -13.80 29.50 18.12
N HIS A 272 -14.33 30.51 18.82
CA HIS A 272 -15.76 30.77 18.92
C HIS A 272 -16.06 32.17 18.40
N VAL A 273 -16.73 32.22 17.25
CA VAL A 273 -17.19 33.43 16.58
C VAL A 273 -18.64 33.70 16.98
N GLY A 274 -18.94 34.91 17.45
CA GLY A 274 -20.25 35.23 18.04
C GLY A 274 -20.35 34.82 19.51
N ALA A 275 -19.24 34.95 20.25
CA ALA A 275 -19.14 34.41 21.60
C ALA A 275 -20.07 35.06 22.63
N HIS A 276 -20.70 36.20 22.32
CA HIS A 276 -21.58 36.95 23.22
C HIS A 276 -20.93 37.16 24.60
N GLN A 277 -21.48 36.57 25.66
CA GLN A 277 -20.97 36.64 27.04
C GLN A 277 -20.23 35.35 27.46
N ALA A 278 -19.77 34.56 26.49
CA ALA A 278 -19.05 33.30 26.62
C ALA A 278 -19.71 32.34 27.63
N LYS A 279 -20.97 31.95 27.39
CA LYS A 279 -21.69 30.98 28.24
C LYS A 279 -21.06 29.59 28.14
N GLU A 280 -20.42 29.30 27.01
CA GLU A 280 -19.80 28.04 26.64
C GLU A 280 -18.37 27.90 27.21
N LEU A 281 -17.82 28.94 27.85
CA LEU A 281 -16.43 28.91 28.31
C LEU A 281 -16.15 27.79 29.31
N GLU A 282 -17.07 27.57 30.26
CA GLU A 282 -16.96 26.46 31.22
C GLU A 282 -16.99 25.09 30.52
N LEU A 283 -17.74 24.98 29.41
CA LEU A 283 -17.78 23.78 28.60
C LEU A 283 -16.42 23.52 27.95
N TYR A 284 -15.83 24.55 27.33
CA TYR A 284 -14.52 24.46 26.69
C TYR A 284 -13.41 24.08 27.68
N GLN A 285 -13.49 24.59 28.92
CA GLN A 285 -12.58 24.21 30.01
C GLN A 285 -12.75 22.75 30.41
N LYS A 286 -14.00 22.26 30.57
CA LYS A 286 -14.29 20.84 30.86
C LYS A 286 -13.83 19.90 29.74
N MET A 287 -13.84 20.40 28.50
CA MET A 287 -13.33 19.70 27.33
C MET A 287 -11.79 19.73 27.24
N ASN A 288 -11.09 20.37 28.19
CA ASN A 288 -9.63 20.53 28.27
C ASN A 288 -9.03 21.27 27.06
N ALA A 289 -9.74 22.25 26.50
CA ALA A 289 -9.21 23.09 25.43
C ALA A 289 -7.96 23.86 25.91
N THR A 290 -6.84 23.70 25.23
CA THR A 290 -5.56 24.32 25.65
C THR A 290 -5.48 25.80 25.25
N GLN A 291 -6.29 26.23 24.29
CA GLN A 291 -6.37 27.62 23.84
C GLN A 291 -7.79 27.94 23.36
N VAL A 292 -8.31 29.11 23.74
CA VAL A 292 -9.65 29.57 23.34
C VAL A 292 -9.58 30.98 22.78
N LEU A 293 -10.09 31.18 21.58
CA LEU A 293 -10.26 32.49 20.94
C LEU A 293 -11.75 32.83 20.84
N LEU A 294 -12.17 33.88 21.53
CA LEU A 294 -13.55 34.36 21.58
C LEU A 294 -13.65 35.64 20.76
N ILE A 295 -14.59 35.70 19.81
CA ILE A 295 -14.76 36.83 18.92
C ILE A 295 -16.20 37.33 19.02
N GLU A 296 -16.36 38.64 19.25
CA GLU A 296 -17.67 39.28 19.39
C GLU A 296 -17.69 40.58 18.58
N ALA A 297 -18.73 40.78 17.76
CA ALA A 297 -18.85 41.94 16.88
C ALA A 297 -19.41 43.17 17.60
N ASN A 298 -20.39 42.99 18.48
CA ASN A 298 -21.06 44.08 19.19
C ASN A 298 -20.15 44.65 20.30
N PRO A 299 -19.66 45.89 20.17
CA PRO A 299 -18.72 46.47 21.15
C PRO A 299 -19.29 46.54 22.58
N LYS A 300 -20.62 46.72 22.71
CA LYS A 300 -21.28 46.79 24.02
C LYS A 300 -21.23 45.42 24.72
N VAL A 301 -21.55 44.35 24.00
CA VAL A 301 -21.50 42.97 24.51
C VAL A 301 -20.05 42.55 24.76
N PHE A 302 -19.14 42.91 23.85
CA PHE A 302 -17.72 42.63 23.96
C PHE A 302 -17.10 43.17 25.26
N ASN A 303 -17.52 44.35 25.74
CA ASN A 303 -16.99 44.88 27.01
C ASN A 303 -17.26 43.94 28.18
N SER A 304 -18.48 43.39 28.28
CA SER A 304 -18.82 42.38 29.29
C SER A 304 -18.06 41.06 29.08
N LEU A 305 -17.87 40.63 27.82
CA LEU A 305 -17.05 39.46 27.49
C LEU A 305 -15.62 39.62 27.98
N LYS A 306 -15.01 40.78 27.69
CA LYS A 306 -13.64 41.11 28.04
C LYS A 306 -13.43 41.10 29.55
N GLU A 307 -14.37 41.67 30.31
CA GLU A 307 -14.34 41.63 31.78
C GLU A 307 -14.40 40.19 32.29
N LYS A 308 -15.31 39.37 31.75
CA LYS A 308 -15.51 37.97 32.18
C LYS A 308 -14.26 37.10 31.97
N VAL A 309 -13.49 37.33 30.91
CA VAL A 309 -12.30 36.53 30.58
C VAL A 309 -11.00 37.13 31.10
N SER A 310 -11.06 38.30 31.75
CA SER A 310 -9.90 38.97 32.30
C SER A 310 -9.19 38.08 33.33
N GLY A 311 -7.89 37.85 33.15
CA GLY A 311 -7.08 37.00 34.02
C GLY A 311 -6.99 35.52 33.61
N LEU A 312 -7.64 35.10 32.53
CA LEU A 312 -7.50 33.75 31.97
C LEU A 312 -6.36 33.72 30.92
N GLU A 313 -5.24 33.08 31.24
CA GLU A 313 -4.04 33.10 30.39
C GLU A 313 -4.23 32.40 29.03
N ASN A 314 -5.11 31.39 28.95
CA ASN A 314 -5.35 30.60 27.75
C ASN A 314 -6.57 31.05 26.93
N VAL A 315 -7.17 32.20 27.29
CA VAL A 315 -8.39 32.72 26.64
C VAL A 315 -8.13 34.13 26.11
N GLN A 316 -8.40 34.34 24.83
CA GLN A 316 -8.29 35.66 24.20
C GLN A 316 -9.64 36.12 23.66
N ALA A 317 -10.05 37.35 23.98
CA ALA A 317 -11.25 37.97 23.41
C ALA A 317 -10.88 39.08 22.40
N ILE A 318 -11.58 39.13 21.27
CA ILE A 318 -11.38 40.13 20.20
C ILE A 318 -12.72 40.74 19.78
N ASN A 319 -12.73 42.07 19.59
CA ASN A 319 -13.88 42.80 19.07
C ASN A 319 -13.78 43.03 17.56
N CYS A 320 -14.48 42.21 16.77
CA CYS A 320 -14.66 42.40 15.33
C CYS A 320 -15.78 41.49 14.80
N ALA A 321 -16.38 41.86 13.68
CA ALA A 321 -17.19 40.96 12.88
C ALA A 321 -16.29 40.06 12.01
N ILE A 322 -16.61 38.78 11.92
CA ILE A 322 -15.94 37.86 10.98
C ILE A 322 -16.74 37.77 9.69
N SER A 323 -16.04 37.89 8.56
CA SER A 323 -16.61 37.89 7.22
C SER A 323 -15.63 37.32 6.19
N ASN A 324 -15.99 37.34 4.91
CA ASN A 324 -15.15 36.94 3.79
C ASN A 324 -14.20 38.05 3.30
N GLN A 325 -14.24 39.23 3.93
CA GLN A 325 -13.43 40.39 3.56
C GLN A 325 -12.96 41.17 4.79
N ASP A 326 -11.79 41.80 4.67
CA ASP A 326 -11.25 42.73 5.68
C ASP A 326 -11.78 44.14 5.41
N GLY A 327 -12.07 44.91 6.47
CA GLY A 327 -12.56 46.28 6.35
C GLY A 327 -13.56 46.64 7.45
N THR A 328 -14.74 47.12 7.07
CA THR A 328 -15.84 47.45 7.98
C THR A 328 -17.13 46.80 7.53
N ALA A 329 -18.00 46.46 8.47
CA ALA A 329 -19.35 45.97 8.20
C ALA A 329 -20.38 46.75 9.04
N ASN A 330 -21.60 46.86 8.54
CA ASN A 330 -22.73 47.36 9.32
C ASN A 330 -23.33 46.20 10.10
N LEU A 331 -23.32 46.30 11.42
CA LEU A 331 -23.97 45.36 12.31
C LEU A 331 -25.37 45.87 12.64
N HIS A 332 -26.39 45.08 12.28
CA HIS A 332 -27.79 45.36 12.50
C HIS A 332 -28.18 44.91 13.93
N ILE A 333 -28.31 45.88 14.84
CA ILE A 333 -28.62 45.61 16.25
C ILE A 333 -30.12 45.44 16.41
N THR A 334 -30.55 44.33 17.01
CA THR A 334 -31.98 44.08 17.25
C THR A 334 -32.38 44.29 18.71
N SER A 335 -33.68 44.24 19.00
CA SER A 335 -34.24 44.28 20.36
C SER A 335 -33.79 43.10 21.24
N LEU A 336 -33.21 42.06 20.65
CA LEU A 336 -32.56 40.95 21.34
C LEU A 336 -31.14 40.81 20.80
N ASP A 337 -30.12 41.19 21.57
CA ASP A 337 -28.72 41.26 21.08
C ASP A 337 -28.26 39.95 20.39
N GLN A 338 -28.73 38.78 20.85
CA GLN A 338 -28.43 37.46 20.27
C GLN A 338 -28.97 37.23 18.84
N ALA A 339 -29.90 38.06 18.36
CA ALA A 339 -30.42 38.01 16.99
C ALA A 339 -29.81 39.11 16.09
N SER A 340 -28.75 39.78 16.54
CA SER A 340 -28.04 40.79 15.75
C SER A 340 -27.12 40.13 14.72
N SER A 341 -27.03 40.71 13.52
CA SER A 341 -26.24 40.15 12.42
C SER A 341 -25.64 41.25 11.55
N ILE A 342 -24.60 40.91 10.79
CA ILE A 342 -24.12 41.78 9.70
C ILE A 342 -25.01 41.68 8.44
N LEU A 343 -26.02 40.82 8.47
CA LEU A 343 -27.07 40.71 7.47
C LEU A 343 -28.39 41.32 7.99
N PRO A 344 -29.17 42.00 7.14
CA PRO A 344 -30.50 42.49 7.50
C PRO A 344 -31.49 41.37 7.87
N LEU A 345 -32.49 41.68 8.71
CA LEU A 345 -33.60 40.75 8.99
C LEU A 345 -34.49 40.55 7.74
N LYS A 346 -34.98 39.33 7.53
CA LYS A 346 -35.96 39.01 6.46
C LYS A 346 -37.22 38.32 6.96
N LYS A 347 -37.10 37.08 7.45
CA LYS A 347 -38.24 36.31 7.98
C LYS A 347 -38.29 36.26 9.50
N VAL A 348 -37.20 36.59 10.19
CA VAL A 348 -37.13 36.61 11.66
C VAL A 348 -38.26 37.45 12.26
N GLU A 349 -38.51 38.66 11.74
CA GLU A 349 -39.57 39.55 12.24
C GLU A 349 -40.99 38.99 12.06
N LYS A 350 -41.20 38.09 11.08
CA LYS A 350 -42.49 37.42 10.84
C LYS A 350 -42.70 36.26 11.79
N ILE A 351 -41.63 35.52 12.10
CA ILE A 351 -41.66 34.37 13.01
C ILE A 351 -41.70 34.86 14.48
N TYR A 352 -40.87 35.84 14.82
CA TYR A 352 -40.71 36.40 16.16
C TYR A 352 -41.10 37.88 16.18
N LYS A 353 -42.38 38.16 16.43
CA LYS A 353 -42.95 39.52 16.38
C LYS A 353 -42.29 40.54 17.33
N ASN A 354 -41.56 40.06 18.34
CA ASN A 354 -40.86 40.85 19.35
C ASN A 354 -39.40 41.19 18.98
N ILE A 355 -38.84 40.57 17.94
CA ILE A 355 -37.49 40.84 17.45
C ILE A 355 -37.58 41.83 16.30
N LYS A 356 -36.97 43.00 16.48
CA LYS A 356 -36.92 44.07 15.47
C LYS A 356 -35.54 44.71 15.44
N GLU A 357 -35.09 45.13 14.27
CA GLU A 357 -33.91 46.00 14.16
C GLU A 357 -34.19 47.33 14.88
N THR A 358 -33.24 47.78 15.69
CA THR A 358 -33.33 49.02 16.48
C THR A 358 -32.46 50.13 15.90
N HIS A 359 -31.24 49.79 15.49
CA HIS A 359 -30.27 50.69 14.87
C HIS A 359 -29.12 49.87 14.25
N GLN A 360 -28.24 50.53 13.49
CA GLN A 360 -27.05 49.93 12.92
C GLN A 360 -25.79 50.60 13.49
N ILE A 361 -24.72 49.82 13.66
CA ILE A 361 -23.40 50.33 14.02
C ILE A 361 -22.35 49.82 13.04
N THR A 362 -21.36 50.65 12.70
CA THR A 362 -20.22 50.22 11.88
C THR A 362 -19.16 49.59 12.77
N VAL A 363 -18.77 48.35 12.47
CA VAL A 363 -17.76 47.58 13.20
C VAL A 363 -16.62 47.17 12.28
N GLN A 364 -15.44 46.91 12.85
CA GLN A 364 -14.34 46.32 12.11
C GLN A 364 -14.71 44.91 11.65
N SER A 365 -14.43 44.60 10.38
CA SER A 365 -14.66 43.30 9.78
C SER A 365 -13.33 42.67 9.36
N LYS A 366 -13.17 41.38 9.62
CA LYS A 366 -11.96 40.63 9.31
C LYS A 366 -12.28 39.25 8.74
N LYS A 367 -11.44 38.80 7.82
CA LYS A 367 -11.30 37.37 7.53
C LYS A 367 -10.67 36.68 8.73
N LEU A 368 -11.13 35.49 9.06
CA LEU A 368 -10.60 34.72 10.18
C LEU A 368 -9.12 34.37 9.97
N ASP A 369 -8.73 34.04 8.75
CA ASP A 369 -7.33 33.78 8.39
C ASP A 369 -6.45 35.03 8.61
N THR A 370 -6.89 36.22 8.17
CA THR A 370 -6.18 37.49 8.42
C THR A 370 -6.05 37.76 9.91
N LEU A 371 -7.13 37.54 10.67
CA LEU A 371 -7.15 37.80 12.10
C LEU A 371 -6.13 36.94 12.86
N LEU A 372 -6.04 35.64 12.52
CA LEU A 372 -5.07 34.74 13.14
C LEU A 372 -3.64 35.20 12.87
N GLU A 373 -3.34 35.62 11.64
CA GLU A 373 -2.03 36.17 11.26
C GLU A 373 -1.68 37.43 12.07
N GLU A 374 -2.60 38.41 12.13
CA GLU A 374 -2.40 39.66 12.89
C GLU A 374 -2.14 39.41 14.38
N LYS A 375 -2.81 38.41 14.96
CA LYS A 375 -2.64 38.01 16.35
C LYS A 375 -1.50 37.03 16.59
N LYS A 376 -0.76 36.66 15.53
CA LYS A 376 0.34 35.69 15.56
C LYS A 376 -0.09 34.33 16.14
N LEU A 377 -1.35 33.96 15.89
CA LEU A 377 -1.94 32.69 16.28
C LEU A 377 -1.77 31.69 15.13
N LYS A 378 -1.36 30.45 15.41
CA LYS A 378 -1.17 29.46 14.36
C LYS A 378 -2.48 28.73 14.11
N PRO A 379 -2.96 28.60 12.87
CA PRO A 379 -4.16 27.82 12.56
C PRO A 379 -4.10 26.37 13.08
N ASN A 380 -2.91 25.75 13.05
CA ASN A 380 -2.70 24.40 13.58
C ASN A 380 -2.82 24.31 15.11
N ASP A 381 -2.99 25.40 15.86
CA ASP A 381 -3.24 25.33 17.30
C ASP A 381 -4.74 25.11 17.61
N PHE A 382 -5.61 25.27 16.61
CA PHE A 382 -7.07 25.11 16.74
C PHE A 382 -7.56 23.91 15.93
N ASN A 383 -8.49 23.13 16.47
CA ASN A 383 -9.17 22.04 15.75
C ASN A 383 -10.70 22.06 15.90
N ILE A 384 -11.26 22.99 16.65
CA ILE A 384 -12.72 23.16 16.78
C ILE A 384 -13.08 24.61 16.46
N LEU A 385 -14.10 24.79 15.64
CA LEU A 385 -14.66 26.08 15.28
C LEU A 385 -16.14 26.12 15.67
N ASN A 386 -16.49 27.02 16.59
CA ASN A 386 -17.87 27.31 16.96
C ASN A 386 -18.29 28.64 16.32
N ILE A 387 -19.41 28.68 15.60
CA ILE A 387 -19.90 29.89 14.94
C ILE A 387 -21.37 30.09 15.28
N ASP A 388 -21.68 31.25 15.86
CA ASP A 388 -23.04 31.67 16.21
C ASP A 388 -23.20 33.16 15.86
N ILE A 389 -23.36 33.47 14.56
CA ILE A 389 -23.39 34.85 14.05
C ILE A 389 -24.59 35.16 13.15
N GLN A 390 -25.66 34.39 13.30
CA GLN A 390 -27.00 34.71 12.81
C GLN A 390 -27.03 35.02 11.29
N GLY A 391 -26.84 33.98 10.48
CA GLY A 391 -27.01 34.03 9.01
C GLY A 391 -25.73 34.34 8.23
N ALA A 392 -24.69 34.86 8.88
CA ALA A 392 -23.41 35.22 8.26
C ALA A 392 -22.38 34.06 8.24
N GLU A 393 -22.79 32.83 8.56
CA GLU A 393 -21.89 31.67 8.75
C GLU A 393 -21.06 31.38 7.50
N LEU A 394 -21.68 31.41 6.31
CA LEU A 394 -20.96 31.17 5.05
C LEU A 394 -19.88 32.23 4.78
N LEU A 395 -20.14 33.49 5.12
CA LEU A 395 -19.16 34.56 4.98
C LEU A 395 -17.96 34.31 5.90
N ALA A 396 -18.21 33.86 7.14
CA ALA A 396 -17.14 33.51 8.06
C ALA A 396 -16.32 32.31 7.57
N PHE A 397 -16.95 31.26 7.03
CA PHE A 397 -16.23 30.13 6.45
C PHE A 397 -15.40 30.50 5.22
N GLN A 398 -15.91 31.37 4.34
CA GLN A 398 -15.16 31.93 3.22
C GLN A 398 -13.95 32.77 3.68
N GLY A 399 -14.02 33.38 4.87
CA GLY A 399 -12.88 34.05 5.50
C GLY A 399 -11.87 33.14 6.20
N ALA A 400 -12.08 31.81 6.20
CA ALA A 400 -11.35 30.84 7.02
C ALA A 400 -10.77 29.64 6.23
N GLU A 401 -10.60 29.77 4.91
CA GLU A 401 -10.21 28.65 4.05
C GLU A 401 -8.90 27.97 4.46
N ASN A 402 -7.91 28.74 4.93
CA ASN A 402 -6.66 28.17 5.40
C ASN A 402 -6.83 27.49 6.77
N LEU A 403 -7.56 28.12 7.69
CA LEU A 403 -7.89 27.53 8.99
C LEU A 403 -8.64 26.19 8.85
N LEU A 404 -9.61 26.08 7.94
CA LEU A 404 -10.42 24.87 7.74
C LEU A 404 -9.59 23.61 7.42
N LYS A 405 -8.33 23.76 6.98
CA LYS A 405 -7.39 22.64 6.80
C LYS A 405 -7.05 21.94 8.13
N TYR A 406 -7.07 22.66 9.24
CA TYR A 406 -6.66 22.21 10.58
C TYR A 406 -7.83 21.92 11.52
N ILE A 407 -9.03 22.40 11.19
CA ILE A 407 -10.25 22.13 11.93
C ILE A 407 -10.68 20.66 11.72
N GLU A 408 -11.12 20.03 12.79
CA GLU A 408 -11.65 18.66 12.85
C GLU A 408 -13.15 18.64 13.16
N ALA A 409 -13.67 19.64 13.88
CA ALA A 409 -15.09 19.81 14.18
C ALA A 409 -15.56 21.25 14.00
N ILE A 410 -16.78 21.41 13.50
CA ILE A 410 -17.48 22.69 13.40
C ILE A 410 -18.84 22.56 14.07
N ASN A 411 -19.16 23.45 15.00
CA ASN A 411 -20.52 23.66 15.48
C ASN A 411 -20.99 25.01 14.95
N THR A 412 -22.13 25.05 14.28
CA THR A 412 -22.61 26.28 13.64
C THR A 412 -24.12 26.34 13.58
N GLU A 413 -24.66 27.56 13.64
CA GLU A 413 -26.06 27.80 13.29
C GLU A 413 -26.30 27.51 11.80
N VAL A 414 -27.51 27.05 11.48
CA VAL A 414 -27.94 26.70 10.13
C VAL A 414 -29.36 27.14 9.83
N ASN A 415 -29.59 27.54 8.59
CA ASN A 415 -30.87 28.05 8.11
C ASN A 415 -31.51 27.11 7.09
N TYR A 416 -32.78 26.74 7.28
CA TYR A 416 -33.59 26.01 6.28
C TYR A 416 -34.43 26.95 5.42
N GLU A 417 -34.63 28.18 5.90
CA GLU A 417 -35.23 29.28 5.16
C GLU A 417 -34.39 30.54 5.33
N GLU A 418 -34.52 31.48 4.40
CA GLU A 418 -33.79 32.75 4.44
C GLU A 418 -34.34 33.67 5.55
N LEU A 419 -33.80 33.49 6.76
CA LEU A 419 -34.16 34.27 7.95
C LEU A 419 -33.58 35.68 7.93
N TYR A 420 -32.34 35.79 7.45
CA TYR A 420 -31.62 37.04 7.21
C TYR A 420 -31.38 37.19 5.71
N GLU A 421 -31.38 38.42 5.20
CA GLU A 421 -31.25 38.67 3.77
C GLU A 421 -29.92 38.11 3.22
N GLY A 422 -30.01 37.21 2.25
CA GLY A 422 -28.84 36.58 1.64
C GLY A 422 -28.12 35.56 2.52
N CYS A 423 -28.69 35.14 3.67
CA CYS A 423 -28.06 34.10 4.48
C CYS A 423 -27.98 32.76 3.74
N ALA A 424 -26.91 32.01 3.99
CA ALA A 424 -26.76 30.69 3.40
C ALA A 424 -27.77 29.71 3.98
N LEU A 425 -28.42 28.96 3.09
CA LEU A 425 -29.18 27.79 3.49
C LEU A 425 -28.22 26.64 3.82
N ILE A 426 -28.72 25.71 4.60
CA ILE A 426 -27.94 24.60 5.14
C ILE A 426 -27.25 23.77 4.04
N ASP A 427 -27.88 23.61 2.87
CA ASP A 427 -27.28 22.88 1.75
C ASP A 427 -26.09 23.62 1.14
N GLN A 428 -26.12 24.96 1.15
CA GLN A 428 -25.01 25.78 0.67
C GLN A 428 -23.81 25.70 1.63
N LEU A 429 -24.08 25.55 2.93
CA LEU A 429 -23.06 25.26 3.93
C LEU A 429 -22.50 23.84 3.77
N ASP A 430 -23.34 22.83 3.58
CA ASP A 430 -22.93 21.45 3.26
C ASP A 430 -22.00 21.44 2.04
N ASP A 431 -22.43 22.05 0.92
CA ASP A 431 -21.69 22.08 -0.33
C ASP A 431 -20.35 22.84 -0.21
N PHE A 432 -20.29 23.89 0.62
CA PHE A 432 -19.05 24.61 0.90
C PHE A 432 -18.10 23.77 1.76
N LEU A 433 -18.59 23.26 2.89
CA LEU A 433 -17.78 22.54 3.88
C LEU A 433 -17.32 21.16 3.38
N GLU A 434 -18.10 20.50 2.51
CA GLU A 434 -17.71 19.23 1.87
C GLU A 434 -16.43 19.37 1.05
N LYS A 435 -16.17 20.55 0.44
CA LYS A 435 -14.91 20.83 -0.30
C LYS A 435 -13.67 20.76 0.60
N TYR A 436 -13.84 21.03 1.90
CA TYR A 436 -12.78 20.93 2.91
C TYR A 436 -12.81 19.58 3.66
N GLY A 437 -13.66 18.65 3.20
CA GLY A 437 -13.76 17.29 3.71
C GLY A 437 -14.62 17.15 4.96
N PHE A 438 -15.47 18.13 5.27
CA PHE A 438 -16.44 18.02 6.36
C PHE A 438 -17.71 17.32 5.92
N GLU A 439 -18.34 16.62 6.87
CA GLU A 439 -19.69 16.11 6.72
C GLU A 439 -20.53 16.49 7.93
N ARG A 440 -21.81 16.77 7.68
CA ARG A 440 -22.76 17.03 8.75
C ARG A 440 -23.17 15.72 9.40
N VAL A 441 -22.98 15.64 10.71
CA VAL A 441 -23.22 14.42 11.49
C VAL A 441 -24.36 14.53 12.49
N ALA A 442 -24.75 15.75 12.86
CA ALA A 442 -25.88 16.00 13.74
C ALA A 442 -26.54 17.35 13.43
N THR A 443 -27.85 17.42 13.65
CA THR A 443 -28.67 18.62 13.55
C THR A 443 -29.77 18.64 14.59
N THR A 444 -30.16 19.83 15.05
CA THR A 444 -31.31 20.04 15.92
C THR A 444 -31.98 21.36 15.58
N SER A 445 -33.30 21.44 15.72
CA SER A 445 -34.10 22.67 15.51
C SER A 445 -34.86 23.00 16.80
N PRO A 446 -34.19 23.58 17.81
CA PRO A 446 -34.72 23.59 19.17
C PRO A 446 -35.87 24.57 19.39
N TYR A 447 -35.94 25.62 18.57
CA TYR A 447 -36.90 26.71 18.74
C TYR A 447 -37.92 26.81 17.60
N HIS A 448 -37.52 26.53 16.35
CA HIS A 448 -38.39 26.60 15.18
C HIS A 448 -37.86 25.69 14.06
N PRO A 449 -38.72 25.05 13.23
CA PRO A 449 -38.27 24.11 12.18
C PRO A 449 -37.50 24.75 11.01
N THR A 450 -37.44 26.08 10.92
CA THR A 450 -36.80 26.81 9.81
C THR A 450 -35.32 27.14 10.06
N TRP A 451 -34.80 26.86 11.24
CA TRP A 451 -33.39 27.04 11.58
C TRP A 451 -32.97 26.11 12.73
N GLY A 452 -31.69 26.10 13.08
CA GLY A 452 -31.19 25.33 14.20
C GLY A 452 -29.67 25.24 14.22
N ASP A 453 -29.14 24.21 14.85
CA ASP A 453 -27.70 23.97 14.93
C ASP A 453 -27.31 22.75 14.10
N ALA A 454 -26.10 22.77 13.57
CA ALA A 454 -25.47 21.64 12.93
C ALA A 454 -24.05 21.42 13.46
N PHE A 455 -23.71 20.13 13.63
CA PHE A 455 -22.36 19.70 13.91
C PHE A 455 -21.77 19.02 12.68
N TYR A 456 -20.61 19.51 12.25
CA TYR A 456 -19.84 18.95 11.15
C TYR A 456 -18.54 18.37 11.67
N VAL A 457 -18.18 17.21 11.13
CA VAL A 457 -16.92 16.54 11.45
C VAL A 457 -16.12 16.38 10.18
N LYS A 458 -14.81 16.60 10.27
CA LYS A 458 -13.91 16.34 9.16
C LYS A 458 -13.80 14.83 8.96
N LYS A 459 -14.13 14.37 7.76
CA LYS A 459 -14.04 12.96 7.39
C LYS A 459 -12.63 12.45 7.71
N PRO A 460 -12.51 11.24 8.28
CA PRO A 460 -11.21 10.66 8.47
C PRO A 460 -10.49 10.43 7.15
N VAL A 461 -9.16 10.49 7.17
CA VAL A 461 -8.33 10.35 5.98
C VAL A 461 -7.66 8.99 5.90
N VAL A 462 -7.61 8.45 4.70
CA VAL A 462 -6.67 7.38 4.36
C VAL A 462 -5.75 7.87 3.27
N THR A 463 -4.47 7.53 3.39
CA THR A 463 -3.47 7.87 2.39
C THR A 463 -2.64 6.65 2.02
N MET A 464 -1.85 6.81 0.96
CA MET A 464 -0.80 5.88 0.59
C MET A 464 0.41 6.67 0.13
N SER A 465 1.23 7.11 1.08
CA SER A 465 2.40 7.97 0.86
C SER A 465 3.44 7.40 -0.10
N THR A 466 3.36 6.10 -0.36
CA THR A 466 4.26 5.37 -1.25
C THR A 466 3.67 5.16 -2.65
N LEU A 467 2.48 5.70 -2.96
CA LEU A 467 1.88 5.66 -4.29
C LEU A 467 2.76 6.42 -5.29
N GLY A 468 3.03 5.82 -6.45
CA GLY A 468 3.94 6.39 -7.45
C GLY A 468 5.44 6.32 -7.12
N VAL A 469 5.83 5.99 -5.88
CA VAL A 469 7.24 5.96 -5.45
C VAL A 469 7.90 4.61 -5.76
N LYS A 470 8.82 4.57 -6.74
CA LYS A 470 9.65 3.39 -7.09
C LYS A 470 8.84 2.09 -7.33
N VAL A 471 7.61 2.23 -7.85
CA VAL A 471 6.68 1.12 -8.13
C VAL A 471 6.16 1.22 -9.56
N ARG A 472 6.05 0.08 -10.25
CA ARG A 472 5.59 -0.01 -11.64
C ARG A 472 4.10 0.35 -11.79
N PHE A 473 3.73 0.82 -12.97
CA PHE A 473 2.39 1.31 -13.33
C PHE A 473 1.23 0.47 -12.79
N ALA A 474 1.12 -0.80 -13.18
CA ALA A 474 -0.02 -1.64 -12.81
C ALA A 474 -0.14 -1.92 -11.31
N ASN A 475 1.00 -1.92 -10.59
CA ASN A 475 0.97 -2.00 -9.14
C ASN A 475 0.38 -0.73 -8.54
N ASN A 476 0.61 0.46 -9.12
CA ASN A 476 -0.06 1.68 -8.68
C ASN A 476 -1.57 1.65 -8.96
N LEU A 477 -2.03 0.98 -10.03
CA LEU A 477 -3.47 0.83 -10.29
C LEU A 477 -4.17 0.07 -9.15
N PHE A 478 -3.69 -1.13 -8.77
CA PHE A 478 -4.29 -1.88 -7.66
C PHE A 478 -4.24 -1.12 -6.33
N ARG A 479 -3.13 -0.41 -6.09
CA ARG A 479 -2.94 0.40 -4.89
C ARG A 479 -3.91 1.57 -4.80
N TYR A 480 -4.07 2.29 -5.91
CA TYR A 480 -5.00 3.40 -6.01
C TYR A 480 -6.45 2.91 -5.96
N ALA A 481 -6.80 1.85 -6.71
CA ALA A 481 -8.12 1.23 -6.68
C ALA A 481 -8.51 0.79 -5.28
N PHE A 482 -7.63 0.08 -4.58
CA PHE A 482 -7.85 -0.31 -3.19
C PHE A 482 -8.09 0.91 -2.30
N LEU A 483 -7.23 1.93 -2.39
CA LEU A 483 -7.37 3.16 -1.59
C LEU A 483 -8.72 3.84 -1.84
N LYS A 484 -9.16 3.96 -3.09
CA LYS A 484 -10.43 4.60 -3.48
C LYS A 484 -11.65 3.76 -3.12
N ILE A 485 -11.58 2.44 -3.24
CA ILE A 485 -12.66 1.53 -2.85
C ILE A 485 -12.80 1.51 -1.33
N TYR A 486 -11.70 1.33 -0.59
CA TYR A 486 -11.70 1.35 0.87
C TYR A 486 -12.24 2.68 1.41
N SER A 487 -11.84 3.79 0.80
CA SER A 487 -12.38 5.12 1.14
C SER A 487 -13.87 5.23 0.84
N LYS A 488 -14.35 4.71 -0.31
CA LYS A 488 -15.77 4.73 -0.66
C LYS A 488 -16.62 3.88 0.28
N GLU A 489 -16.16 2.68 0.62
CA GLU A 489 -16.84 1.75 1.53
C GLU A 489 -16.98 2.32 2.96
N HIS A 490 -16.02 3.13 3.39
CA HIS A 490 -15.98 3.67 4.76
C HIS A 490 -16.23 5.18 4.84
N ASN A 491 -16.58 5.83 3.72
CA ASN A 491 -16.78 7.27 3.60
C ASN A 491 -15.60 8.10 4.15
N PHE A 492 -14.37 7.68 3.82
CA PHE A 492 -13.14 8.41 4.15
C PHE A 492 -12.71 9.33 3.03
N ARG A 493 -12.02 10.40 3.37
CA ARG A 493 -11.32 11.25 2.40
C ARG A 493 -9.98 10.61 2.01
N VAL A 494 -9.54 10.86 0.79
CA VAL A 494 -8.29 10.32 0.25
C VAL A 494 -7.32 11.45 0.03
N GLU A 495 -6.10 11.27 0.51
CA GLU A 495 -4.96 12.12 0.14
C GLU A 495 -3.92 11.25 -0.57
N THR A 496 -3.32 11.76 -1.65
CA THR A 496 -2.29 11.01 -2.40
C THR A 496 -1.05 11.84 -2.69
N SER A 497 0.07 11.15 -2.90
CA SER A 497 1.25 11.75 -3.54
C SER A 497 1.03 11.84 -5.06
N ASN A 498 1.81 12.70 -5.72
CA ASN A 498 1.83 12.75 -7.18
C ASN A 498 2.21 11.38 -7.76
N TRP A 499 1.40 10.91 -8.70
CA TRP A 499 1.68 9.69 -9.46
C TRP A 499 1.23 9.89 -10.93
N ILE A 500 1.33 8.84 -11.75
CA ILE A 500 1.03 8.99 -13.18
C ILE A 500 -0.48 9.11 -13.47
N GLY A 501 -1.33 8.77 -12.51
CA GLY A 501 -2.79 8.80 -12.68
C GLY A 501 -3.37 10.21 -12.83
N GLN A 502 -2.73 11.23 -12.25
CA GLN A 502 -3.07 12.64 -12.52
C GLN A 502 -2.98 12.95 -14.02
N TYR A 503 -1.88 12.54 -14.67
CA TYR A 503 -1.66 12.77 -16.10
C TYR A 503 -2.55 11.89 -16.98
N LEU A 504 -2.70 10.60 -16.65
CA LEU A 504 -3.42 9.65 -17.51
C LEU A 504 -4.94 9.75 -17.37
N PHE A 505 -5.44 9.86 -16.13
CA PHE A 505 -6.85 9.67 -15.79
C PHE A 505 -7.52 10.92 -15.18
N GLY A 506 -6.76 12.01 -15.01
CA GLY A 506 -7.29 13.28 -14.48
C GLY A 506 -7.63 13.23 -13.00
N HIS A 507 -7.05 12.29 -12.24
CA HIS A 507 -7.24 12.25 -10.80
C HIS A 507 -6.76 13.54 -10.14
N ASN A 508 -7.53 14.06 -9.18
CA ASN A 508 -7.25 15.30 -8.49
C ASN A 508 -7.48 15.14 -6.97
N ASP A 509 -6.97 14.06 -6.38
CA ASP A 509 -7.04 13.89 -4.93
C ASP A 509 -6.13 14.91 -4.22
N PRO A 510 -6.54 15.47 -3.07
CA PRO A 510 -5.71 16.40 -2.30
C PRO A 510 -4.33 15.83 -1.95
N PRO A 511 -3.30 16.68 -1.83
CA PRO A 511 -1.97 16.26 -1.42
C PRO A 511 -1.96 15.83 0.06
N ILE A 512 -0.99 14.97 0.41
CA ILE A 512 -0.81 14.51 1.79
C ILE A 512 -0.34 15.67 2.67
N LEU A 513 -1.20 16.11 3.58
CA LEU A 513 -0.91 17.27 4.45
C LEU A 513 -0.08 16.89 5.67
N ASN A 514 -0.38 15.74 6.26
CA ASN A 514 0.20 15.29 7.52
C ASN A 514 0.74 13.86 7.40
N LYS A 515 1.82 13.58 8.13
CA LYS A 515 2.34 12.21 8.23
C LYS A 515 1.44 11.37 9.12
N LEU A 516 0.77 10.39 8.54
CA LEU A 516 -0.13 9.48 9.26
C LEU A 516 0.61 8.20 9.73
N PRO A 517 0.13 7.54 10.79
CA PRO A 517 0.61 6.22 11.19
C PRO A 517 0.49 5.22 10.03
N GLN A 518 1.59 4.55 9.68
CA GLN A 518 1.58 3.58 8.59
C GLN A 518 1.04 2.23 9.04
N VAL A 519 0.04 1.70 8.32
CA VAL A 519 -0.48 0.34 8.49
C VAL A 519 -0.11 -0.51 7.28
N ARG A 520 0.57 -1.62 7.54
CA ARG A 520 1.10 -2.50 6.52
C ARG A 520 0.21 -3.73 6.35
N GLU A 521 -0.18 -4.00 5.11
CA GLU A 521 -0.82 -5.25 4.74
C GLU A 521 0.15 -6.43 4.89
N GLN A 522 -0.39 -7.63 5.08
CA GLN A 522 0.37 -8.86 5.23
C GLN A 522 1.38 -9.12 4.10
N ALA A 523 2.36 -9.98 4.39
CA ALA A 523 3.32 -10.44 3.40
C ALA A 523 2.63 -11.32 2.35
N MET A 524 3.08 -11.21 1.09
CA MET A 524 2.54 -12.02 0.00
C MET A 524 2.67 -13.53 0.27
N PRO A 525 1.72 -14.37 -0.19
CA PRO A 525 0.55 -14.03 -1.03
C PRO A 525 -0.56 -13.28 -0.25
N TYR A 526 -1.23 -12.35 -0.91
CA TYR A 526 -2.35 -11.61 -0.30
C TYR A 526 -3.59 -12.48 -0.30
N LYS A 527 -3.99 -12.97 0.88
CA LYS A 527 -5.26 -13.68 1.07
C LYS A 527 -6.28 -12.77 1.76
N LEU A 528 -7.50 -12.74 1.24
CA LEU A 528 -8.59 -11.92 1.82
C LEU A 528 -8.86 -12.28 3.28
N SER A 529 -8.90 -13.57 3.61
CA SER A 529 -9.14 -14.09 4.97
C SER A 529 -8.05 -13.75 5.99
N GLU A 530 -6.86 -13.32 5.53
CA GLU A 530 -5.71 -13.00 6.39
C GLU A 530 -5.35 -11.50 6.34
N SER A 531 -6.10 -10.69 5.57
CA SER A 531 -5.86 -9.24 5.48
C SER A 531 -6.03 -8.57 6.83
N LYS A 532 -5.02 -7.82 7.27
CA LYS A 532 -5.09 -7.08 8.55
C LYS A 532 -5.94 -5.82 8.46
N ILE A 533 -6.06 -5.28 7.25
CA ILE A 533 -6.80 -4.04 6.99
C ILE A 533 -8.28 -4.36 6.83
N LEU A 534 -8.63 -5.32 5.95
CA LEU A 534 -10.02 -5.68 5.67
C LEU A 534 -10.69 -6.41 6.85
N ASN A 535 -9.94 -7.23 7.60
CA ASN A 535 -10.48 -7.97 8.75
C ASN A 535 -10.26 -7.23 10.09
N SER A 536 -10.01 -5.93 10.05
CA SER A 536 -9.94 -5.12 11.27
C SER A 536 -11.32 -5.02 11.93
N GLN A 537 -11.39 -5.07 13.26
CA GLN A 537 -12.67 -4.98 14.00
C GLN A 537 -13.42 -3.67 13.72
N LYS A 538 -12.67 -2.59 13.44
CA LYS A 538 -13.19 -1.29 13.04
C LYS A 538 -12.39 -0.79 11.84
N PRO A 539 -13.04 -0.10 10.88
CA PRO A 539 -12.34 0.50 9.76
C PRO A 539 -11.17 1.38 10.21
N LEU A 540 -10.01 1.18 9.60
CA LEU A 540 -8.78 1.89 9.91
C LEU A 540 -8.86 3.30 9.31
N LYS A 541 -8.89 4.29 10.19
CA LYS A 541 -9.05 5.70 9.84
C LYS A 541 -7.82 6.52 10.26
N ASN A 542 -7.52 7.60 9.54
CA ASN A 542 -6.34 8.46 9.78
C ASN A 542 -5.01 7.70 9.69
N VAL A 543 -4.85 6.87 8.65
CA VAL A 543 -3.68 5.98 8.47
C VAL A 543 -3.07 6.10 7.06
N ASP A 544 -1.77 5.79 6.97
CA ASP A 544 -1.03 5.59 5.72
C ASP A 544 -0.98 4.10 5.39
N LEU A 545 -1.77 3.66 4.41
CA LEU A 545 -1.89 2.26 4.02
C LEU A 545 -0.69 1.83 3.16
N PHE A 546 -0.07 0.69 3.48
CA PHE A 546 1.06 0.15 2.74
C PHE A 546 0.80 -1.28 2.27
N GLY A 547 0.90 -1.50 0.96
CA GLY A 547 0.74 -2.81 0.34
C GLY A 547 0.66 -2.71 -1.19
N PHE A 548 0.64 -3.84 -1.89
CA PHE A 548 0.31 -3.88 -3.31
C PHE A 548 -1.18 -4.13 -3.58
N PHE A 549 -1.91 -4.67 -2.59
CA PHE A 549 -3.35 -4.92 -2.65
C PHE A 549 -3.79 -5.76 -3.86
N GLN A 550 -2.91 -6.64 -4.33
CA GLN A 550 -3.20 -7.61 -5.39
C GLN A 550 -3.88 -8.84 -4.80
N PHE A 551 -5.04 -8.64 -4.18
CA PHE A 551 -5.90 -9.71 -3.68
C PHE A 551 -6.49 -10.52 -4.84
N HIS A 552 -7.07 -11.67 -4.51
CA HIS A 552 -8.02 -12.33 -5.39
C HIS A 552 -9.08 -11.33 -5.86
N THR A 553 -9.30 -11.25 -7.19
CA THR A 553 -10.08 -10.16 -7.78
C THR A 553 -11.58 -10.21 -7.52
N SER A 554 -12.08 -11.29 -6.92
CA SER A 554 -13.45 -11.35 -6.40
C SER A 554 -13.74 -10.24 -5.38
N TYR A 555 -12.73 -9.71 -4.69
CA TYR A 555 -12.86 -8.52 -3.85
C TYR A 555 -13.24 -7.27 -4.66
N TYR A 556 -12.63 -7.09 -5.83
CA TYR A 556 -12.89 -5.94 -6.69
C TYR A 556 -14.15 -6.11 -7.55
N ALA A 557 -14.69 -7.33 -7.68
CA ALA A 557 -15.83 -7.64 -8.53
C ALA A 557 -17.10 -6.86 -8.16
N ALA A 558 -17.36 -6.67 -6.87
CA ALA A 558 -18.48 -5.85 -6.38
C ALA A 558 -18.34 -4.36 -6.75
N HIS A 559 -17.13 -3.92 -7.09
CA HIS A 559 -16.79 -2.54 -7.45
C HIS A 559 -16.31 -2.42 -8.89
N LYS A 560 -16.70 -3.35 -9.76
CA LYS A 560 -16.19 -3.48 -11.13
C LYS A 560 -16.30 -2.19 -11.95
N ASP A 561 -17.48 -1.57 -11.97
CA ASP A 561 -17.70 -0.37 -12.77
C ASP A 561 -16.98 0.84 -12.16
N TYR A 562 -16.93 0.91 -10.83
CA TYR A 562 -16.14 1.94 -10.15
C TYR A 562 -14.65 1.78 -10.46
N PHE A 563 -14.09 0.58 -10.35
CA PHE A 563 -12.69 0.29 -10.70
C PHE A 563 -12.39 0.71 -12.15
N ARG A 564 -13.28 0.42 -13.10
CA ARG A 564 -13.12 0.83 -14.50
C ARG A 564 -13.20 2.34 -14.67
N SER A 565 -14.11 3.00 -13.97
CA SER A 565 -14.24 4.46 -14.01
C SER A 565 -12.98 5.18 -13.52
N LEU A 566 -12.25 4.59 -12.57
CA LEU A 566 -11.00 5.14 -12.05
C LEU A 566 -9.87 5.16 -13.11
N PHE A 567 -9.95 4.36 -14.17
CA PHE A 567 -8.83 4.20 -15.11
C PHE A 567 -9.21 4.53 -16.56
N GLN A 568 -10.20 5.42 -16.73
CA GLN A 568 -10.53 6.01 -18.02
C GLN A 568 -9.53 7.13 -18.37
N PRO A 569 -8.92 7.11 -19.55
CA PRO A 569 -8.01 8.17 -19.95
C PRO A 569 -8.75 9.50 -20.10
N ILE A 570 -8.07 10.61 -19.78
CA ILE A 570 -8.60 11.94 -20.06
C ILE A 570 -8.85 12.13 -21.57
N PRO A 571 -9.80 13.00 -21.97
CA PRO A 571 -10.21 13.14 -23.38
C PRO A 571 -9.06 13.37 -24.37
N GLU A 572 -8.05 14.15 -23.99
CA GLU A 572 -6.89 14.43 -24.85
C GLU A 572 -6.06 13.18 -25.17
N ILE A 573 -5.83 12.33 -24.16
CA ILE A 573 -5.08 11.08 -24.28
C ILE A 573 -5.95 10.03 -24.98
N GLU A 574 -7.23 9.97 -24.62
CA GLU A 574 -8.19 9.04 -25.21
C GLU A 574 -8.30 9.24 -26.73
N LEU A 575 -8.36 10.49 -27.20
CA LEU A 575 -8.46 10.80 -28.63
C LEU A 575 -7.27 10.22 -29.43
N LYS A 576 -6.04 10.38 -28.91
CA LYS A 576 -4.82 9.85 -29.53
C LYS A 576 -4.86 8.31 -29.58
N LEU A 577 -5.27 7.68 -28.48
CA LEU A 577 -5.36 6.23 -28.35
C LEU A 577 -6.47 5.63 -29.22
N LYS A 578 -7.63 6.28 -29.31
CA LYS A 578 -8.74 5.87 -30.19
C LYS A 578 -8.31 5.87 -31.66
N LYS A 579 -7.52 6.87 -32.08
CA LYS A 579 -6.96 6.90 -33.45
C LYS A 579 -6.02 5.71 -33.71
N ALA A 580 -5.12 5.40 -32.78
CA ALA A 580 -4.24 4.23 -32.89
C ALA A 580 -5.06 2.92 -32.94
N LEU A 581 -6.09 2.80 -32.10
CA LEU A 581 -6.99 1.64 -32.10
C LEU A 581 -7.79 1.52 -33.40
N GLN A 582 -8.27 2.62 -33.96
CA GLN A 582 -8.96 2.64 -35.26
C GLN A 582 -8.03 2.18 -36.39
N ASN A 583 -6.78 2.62 -36.39
CA ASN A 583 -5.77 2.16 -37.34
C ASN A 583 -5.54 0.64 -37.21
N LEU A 584 -5.46 0.11 -35.99
CA LEU A 584 -5.35 -1.33 -35.76
C LEU A 584 -6.60 -2.09 -36.25
N ARG A 585 -7.80 -1.58 -35.93
CA ARG A 585 -9.09 -2.15 -36.39
C ARG A 585 -9.27 -2.11 -37.91
N SER A 586 -8.63 -1.17 -38.60
CA SER A 586 -8.65 -1.13 -40.07
C SER A 586 -7.88 -2.31 -40.70
N LYS A 587 -6.92 -2.88 -39.97
CA LYS A 587 -6.11 -4.02 -40.42
C LYS A 587 -6.78 -5.37 -40.18
N GLY A 588 -7.75 -5.45 -39.24
CA GLY A 588 -8.48 -6.68 -38.95
C GLY A 588 -9.71 -6.45 -38.06
N LYS A 589 -10.75 -7.26 -38.26
CA LYS A 589 -12.01 -7.15 -37.52
C LYS A 589 -11.86 -7.67 -36.10
N THR A 590 -11.17 -8.80 -35.93
CA THR A 590 -10.91 -9.43 -34.63
C THR A 590 -9.48 -9.12 -34.17
N ILE A 591 -9.31 -8.39 -33.07
CA ILE A 591 -7.99 -8.10 -32.50
C ILE A 591 -7.64 -9.18 -31.47
N VAL A 592 -6.55 -9.90 -31.73
CA VAL A 592 -5.93 -10.83 -30.79
C VAL A 592 -4.73 -10.15 -30.15
N GLY A 593 -4.80 -9.85 -28.85
CA GLY A 593 -3.72 -9.23 -28.10
C GLY A 593 -2.83 -10.24 -27.39
N LEU A 594 -1.51 -10.12 -27.51
CA LEU A 594 -0.53 -10.84 -26.71
C LEU A 594 0.28 -9.88 -25.86
N HIS A 595 0.42 -10.18 -24.56
CA HIS A 595 1.41 -9.51 -23.71
C HIS A 595 2.51 -10.48 -23.28
N LEU A 596 3.74 -10.19 -23.68
CA LEU A 596 4.93 -11.01 -23.43
C LEU A 596 5.92 -10.27 -22.54
N ARG A 597 5.92 -10.58 -21.24
CA ARG A 597 6.87 -10.01 -20.26
C ARG A 597 8.19 -10.77 -20.29
N ARG A 598 9.31 -10.06 -20.46
CA ARG A 598 10.65 -10.66 -20.64
C ARG A 598 11.69 -10.08 -19.69
N GLY A 599 12.10 -8.83 -19.88
CA GLY A 599 13.40 -8.31 -19.45
C GLY A 599 13.72 -8.50 -17.97
N ASP A 600 12.82 -8.08 -17.08
CA ASP A 600 13.05 -8.18 -15.63
C ASP A 600 12.73 -9.57 -15.04
N TYR A 601 11.98 -10.40 -15.78
CA TYR A 601 11.61 -11.77 -15.34
C TYR A 601 12.77 -12.75 -15.54
N LYS A 602 13.65 -12.51 -16.52
CA LYS A 602 14.87 -13.30 -16.75
C LYS A 602 15.79 -13.39 -15.53
N PHE A 603 15.76 -12.37 -14.66
CA PHE A 603 16.64 -12.26 -13.49
C PHE A 603 15.86 -12.26 -12.17
N ALA A 604 14.56 -12.57 -12.21
CA ALA A 604 13.73 -12.53 -11.03
C ALA A 604 14.07 -13.70 -10.10
N PRO A 605 14.38 -13.45 -8.80
CA PRO A 605 14.75 -14.51 -7.86
C PRO A 605 13.55 -15.35 -7.39
N ARG A 606 12.34 -15.06 -7.89
CA ARG A 606 11.09 -15.69 -7.45
C ARG A 606 10.59 -16.63 -8.54
N PRO A 607 10.36 -17.92 -8.25
CA PRO A 607 10.03 -18.92 -9.26
C PRO A 607 8.80 -18.58 -10.11
N TYR A 608 7.82 -17.90 -9.52
CA TYR A 608 6.59 -17.50 -10.22
C TYR A 608 6.72 -16.32 -11.18
N LEU A 609 7.85 -15.60 -11.15
CA LEU A 609 8.18 -14.55 -12.11
C LEU A 609 9.01 -15.12 -13.28
N SER A 610 8.72 -16.37 -13.66
CA SER A 610 9.39 -17.05 -14.78
C SER A 610 8.81 -16.62 -16.13
N VAL A 611 9.68 -16.62 -17.15
CA VAL A 611 9.31 -16.28 -18.53
C VAL A 611 8.56 -17.45 -19.16
N ALA A 612 7.31 -17.23 -19.57
CA ALA A 612 6.56 -18.22 -20.34
C ALA A 612 7.14 -18.36 -21.77
N PRO A 613 7.43 -19.58 -22.25
CA PRO A 613 7.96 -19.81 -23.59
C PRO A 613 7.05 -19.27 -24.69
N ASN A 614 7.64 -18.73 -25.77
CA ASN A 614 6.88 -18.25 -26.94
C ASN A 614 6.08 -19.38 -27.61
N SER A 615 6.61 -20.62 -27.57
CA SER A 615 5.93 -21.80 -28.13
C SER A 615 4.53 -22.02 -27.57
N LEU A 616 4.31 -21.77 -26.26
CA LEU A 616 2.97 -21.91 -25.64
C LEU A 616 1.94 -20.98 -26.27
N TYR A 617 2.34 -19.74 -26.60
CA TYR A 617 1.47 -18.77 -27.24
C TYR A 617 1.25 -19.10 -28.72
N ARG A 618 2.30 -19.56 -29.42
CA ARG A 618 2.20 -19.97 -30.83
C ARG A 618 1.30 -21.19 -31.03
N GLU A 619 1.46 -22.22 -30.20
CA GLU A 619 0.64 -23.43 -30.24
C GLU A 619 -0.83 -23.11 -29.94
N TRP A 620 -1.07 -22.25 -28.94
CA TRP A 620 -2.42 -21.78 -28.63
C TRP A 620 -3.04 -21.01 -29.79
N LEU A 621 -2.33 -20.04 -30.40
CA LEU A 621 -2.81 -19.31 -31.57
C LEU A 621 -3.16 -20.25 -32.73
N LYS A 622 -2.28 -21.20 -33.06
CA LYS A 622 -2.49 -22.17 -34.14
C LYS A 622 -3.78 -22.97 -33.96
N GLY A 623 -4.20 -23.22 -32.72
CA GLY A 623 -5.38 -24.02 -32.41
C GLY A 623 -6.72 -23.37 -32.80
N PHE A 624 -6.78 -22.05 -33.02
CA PHE A 624 -8.05 -21.39 -33.34
C PHE A 624 -7.94 -20.15 -34.26
N TRP A 625 -6.75 -19.74 -34.69
CA TRP A 625 -6.54 -18.56 -35.54
C TRP A 625 -7.41 -18.55 -36.80
N GLU A 626 -7.45 -19.69 -37.51
CA GLU A 626 -8.25 -19.87 -38.74
C GLU A 626 -9.77 -19.80 -38.51
N THR A 627 -10.22 -19.86 -37.25
CA THR A 627 -11.66 -19.75 -36.91
C THR A 627 -12.10 -18.31 -36.67
N LEU A 628 -11.16 -17.36 -36.59
CA LEU A 628 -11.44 -15.95 -36.31
C LEU A 628 -11.77 -15.19 -37.59
N ASP A 629 -12.72 -14.26 -37.51
CA ASP A 629 -13.09 -13.38 -38.63
C ASP A 629 -12.07 -12.26 -38.78
N ARG A 630 -11.28 -12.33 -39.87
CA ARG A 630 -10.23 -11.35 -40.25
C ARG A 630 -9.35 -10.94 -39.05
N PRO A 631 -8.61 -11.88 -38.43
CA PRO A 631 -7.84 -11.60 -37.23
C PRO A 631 -6.64 -10.71 -37.52
N VAL A 632 -6.29 -9.85 -36.56
CA VAL A 632 -5.03 -9.10 -36.52
C VAL A 632 -4.36 -9.34 -35.17
N LEU A 633 -3.07 -9.65 -35.20
CA LEU A 633 -2.27 -9.91 -34.00
C LEU A 633 -1.65 -8.60 -33.51
N PHE A 634 -1.91 -8.22 -32.26
CA PHE A 634 -1.20 -7.14 -31.59
C PHE A 634 -0.28 -7.70 -30.51
N ILE A 635 1.01 -7.31 -30.51
CA ILE A 635 1.99 -7.76 -29.52
C ILE A 635 2.52 -6.58 -28.71
N ALA A 636 2.35 -6.68 -27.39
CA ALA A 636 2.98 -5.80 -26.40
C ALA A 636 4.07 -6.56 -25.64
N SER A 637 5.28 -6.00 -25.59
CA SER A 637 6.41 -6.58 -24.87
C SER A 637 7.43 -5.53 -24.45
N ASP A 638 8.08 -5.74 -23.30
CA ASP A 638 9.22 -4.93 -22.87
C ASP A 638 10.52 -5.27 -23.60
N GLU A 639 10.51 -6.27 -24.49
CA GLU A 639 11.60 -6.61 -25.40
C GLU A 639 11.06 -6.99 -26.79
N ILE A 640 10.31 -6.09 -27.43
CA ILE A 640 9.58 -6.38 -28.68
C ILE A 640 10.47 -6.98 -29.79
N ASN A 641 11.68 -6.45 -29.96
CA ASN A 641 12.64 -6.91 -30.97
C ASN A 641 13.09 -8.38 -30.76
N ASN A 642 13.01 -8.89 -29.52
CA ASN A 642 13.41 -10.26 -29.20
C ASN A 642 12.27 -11.28 -29.36
N VAL A 643 11.03 -10.82 -29.48
CA VAL A 643 9.86 -11.72 -29.51
C VAL A 643 9.10 -11.67 -30.83
N ILE A 644 9.15 -10.55 -31.56
CA ILE A 644 8.28 -10.33 -32.72
C ILE A 644 8.51 -11.36 -33.84
N HIS A 645 9.75 -11.77 -34.08
CA HIS A 645 10.10 -12.72 -35.14
C HIS A 645 9.48 -14.11 -34.96
N ASP A 646 9.28 -14.55 -33.71
CA ASP A 646 8.67 -15.84 -33.40
C ASP A 646 7.19 -15.91 -33.80
N PHE A 647 6.56 -14.76 -34.04
CA PHE A 647 5.15 -14.66 -34.44
C PHE A 647 4.98 -14.16 -35.88
N SER A 648 6.04 -14.18 -36.69
CA SER A 648 6.03 -13.69 -38.08
C SER A 648 4.95 -14.33 -38.95
N ASP A 649 4.60 -15.60 -38.70
CA ASP A 649 3.50 -16.32 -39.36
C ASP A 649 2.13 -15.59 -39.27
N TYR A 650 1.97 -14.68 -38.30
CA TYR A 650 0.72 -13.98 -38.00
C TYR A 650 0.76 -12.47 -38.32
N ASN A 651 1.82 -11.96 -38.95
CA ASN A 651 2.01 -10.54 -39.30
C ASN A 651 1.69 -9.57 -38.14
N PRO A 652 2.41 -9.67 -37.00
CA PRO A 652 2.09 -8.93 -35.79
C PRO A 652 2.24 -7.41 -35.97
N ILE A 653 1.29 -6.67 -35.41
CA ILE A 653 1.32 -5.22 -35.25
C ILE A 653 1.77 -4.88 -33.83
N THR A 654 2.59 -3.85 -33.71
CA THR A 654 3.10 -3.32 -32.46
C THR A 654 2.71 -1.85 -32.31
N ILE A 655 3.00 -1.25 -31.15
CA ILE A 655 2.74 0.17 -30.97
C ILE A 655 3.56 1.07 -31.90
N GLN A 656 4.75 0.60 -32.33
CA GLN A 656 5.62 1.33 -33.26
C GLN A 656 4.94 1.49 -34.63
N ASP A 657 4.11 0.54 -35.03
CA ASP A 657 3.36 0.57 -36.29
C ASP A 657 2.12 1.48 -36.24
N LEU A 658 1.71 1.90 -35.04
CA LEU A 658 0.50 2.71 -34.81
C LEU A 658 0.80 4.21 -34.66
N ASN A 659 2.07 4.62 -34.71
CA ASN A 659 2.53 6.01 -34.68
C ASN A 659 1.93 6.83 -33.53
N ILE A 660 1.94 6.28 -32.32
CA ILE A 660 1.47 6.95 -31.11
C ILE A 660 2.59 7.06 -30.08
N GLU A 661 2.78 8.27 -29.57
CA GLU A 661 3.76 8.55 -28.53
C GLU A 661 3.08 9.24 -27.34
N LEU A 662 3.39 8.73 -26.14
CA LEU A 662 3.07 9.36 -24.88
C LEU A 662 4.37 9.43 -24.05
N PRO A 663 5.20 10.47 -24.22
CA PRO A 663 6.55 10.51 -23.63
C PRO A 663 6.57 10.33 -22.11
N GLN A 664 5.55 10.84 -21.40
CA GLN A 664 5.42 10.70 -19.95
C GLN A 664 4.96 9.31 -19.49
N ALA A 665 4.42 8.49 -20.40
CA ALA A 665 3.88 7.16 -20.13
C ALA A 665 3.98 6.25 -21.36
N ASN A 666 5.19 6.01 -21.86
CA ASN A 666 5.43 5.26 -23.11
C ASN A 666 4.90 3.81 -23.12
N TYR A 667 4.67 3.22 -21.94
CA TYR A 667 4.07 1.90 -21.77
C TYR A 667 2.53 1.92 -21.83
N TYR A 668 1.89 3.07 -21.68
CA TYR A 668 0.43 3.17 -21.57
C TYR A 668 -0.31 2.86 -22.89
N PRO A 669 0.19 3.22 -24.08
CA PRO A 669 -0.48 2.83 -25.32
C PRO A 669 -0.59 1.31 -25.49
N ASP A 670 0.45 0.54 -25.16
CA ASP A 670 0.38 -0.93 -25.12
C ASP A 670 -0.71 -1.40 -24.15
N PHE A 671 -0.73 -0.85 -22.93
CA PHE A 671 -1.73 -1.19 -21.91
C PHE A 671 -3.16 -0.92 -22.39
N TYR A 672 -3.38 0.23 -23.02
CA TYR A 672 -4.68 0.63 -23.54
C TYR A 672 -5.14 -0.28 -24.67
N ILE A 673 -4.29 -0.58 -25.66
CA ILE A 673 -4.69 -1.47 -26.76
C ILE A 673 -5.04 -2.87 -26.21
N LEU A 674 -4.28 -3.41 -25.25
CA LEU A 674 -4.60 -4.69 -24.61
C LEU A 674 -5.98 -4.68 -23.92
N SER A 675 -6.42 -3.54 -23.35
CA SER A 675 -7.76 -3.40 -22.77
C SER A 675 -8.88 -3.28 -23.79
N GLN A 676 -8.57 -3.24 -25.10
CA GLN A 676 -9.54 -3.06 -26.18
C GLN A 676 -9.60 -4.24 -27.17
N CYS A 677 -8.80 -5.29 -26.94
CA CYS A 677 -8.77 -6.51 -27.75
C CYS A 677 -10.05 -7.36 -27.60
N ASP A 678 -10.37 -8.18 -28.61
CA ASP A 678 -11.52 -9.12 -28.57
C ASP A 678 -11.13 -10.49 -28.01
N VAL A 679 -9.84 -10.83 -28.11
CA VAL A 679 -9.22 -12.00 -27.49
C VAL A 679 -7.90 -11.56 -26.88
N LEU A 680 -7.62 -11.93 -25.63
CA LEU A 680 -6.44 -11.45 -24.91
C LEU A 680 -5.69 -12.60 -24.23
N ALA A 681 -4.44 -12.83 -24.65
CA ALA A 681 -3.50 -13.69 -23.94
C ALA A 681 -2.47 -12.86 -23.18
N ILE A 682 -2.43 -13.06 -21.88
CA ILE A 682 -1.56 -12.28 -20.98
C ILE A 682 -0.31 -13.07 -20.59
N SER A 683 0.67 -12.40 -20.00
CA SER A 683 1.72 -13.05 -19.21
C SER A 683 1.30 -13.09 -17.73
N ASN A 684 2.05 -13.82 -16.88
CA ASN A 684 1.84 -13.80 -15.43
C ASN A 684 2.31 -12.46 -14.82
N SER A 685 1.62 -11.38 -15.19
CA SER A 685 2.01 -9.99 -14.94
C SER A 685 0.78 -9.15 -14.57
N SER A 686 0.91 -8.33 -13.52
CA SER A 686 -0.14 -7.42 -13.07
C SER A 686 -0.49 -6.38 -14.14
N PHE A 687 0.43 -6.08 -15.07
CA PHE A 687 0.21 -5.15 -16.18
C PHE A 687 -0.88 -5.62 -17.14
N SER A 688 -0.69 -6.78 -17.74
CA SER A 688 -1.70 -7.33 -18.64
C SER A 688 -2.93 -7.86 -17.91
N PHE A 689 -2.80 -8.25 -16.64
CA PHE A 689 -3.95 -8.63 -15.83
C PHE A 689 -4.87 -7.43 -15.57
N ALA A 690 -4.32 -6.26 -15.17
CA ALA A 690 -5.11 -5.05 -15.00
C ALA A 690 -5.73 -4.57 -16.32
N ALA A 691 -5.02 -4.71 -17.44
CA ALA A 691 -5.61 -4.44 -18.77
C ALA A 691 -6.82 -5.34 -19.05
N ALA A 692 -6.77 -6.62 -18.66
CA ALA A 692 -7.90 -7.55 -18.79
C ALA A 692 -9.11 -7.14 -17.92
N MET A 693 -8.89 -6.64 -16.70
CA MET A 693 -9.98 -6.12 -15.86
C MET A 693 -10.68 -4.91 -16.49
N LEU A 694 -9.91 -4.03 -17.16
CA LEU A 694 -10.44 -2.88 -17.87
C LEU A 694 -11.06 -3.22 -19.24
N ASN A 695 -10.90 -4.46 -19.70
CA ASN A 695 -11.42 -4.89 -20.99
C ASN A 695 -12.90 -5.27 -20.88
N GLU A 696 -13.73 -4.68 -21.73
CA GLU A 696 -15.18 -4.93 -21.80
C GLU A 696 -15.59 -5.66 -23.08
N ARG A 697 -14.66 -5.85 -24.00
CA ARG A 697 -14.89 -6.38 -25.36
C ARG A 697 -14.46 -7.83 -25.50
N ALA A 698 -13.41 -8.21 -24.79
CA ALA A 698 -12.80 -9.51 -24.94
C ALA A 698 -13.77 -10.62 -24.54
N LYS A 699 -13.93 -11.58 -25.46
CA LYS A 699 -14.75 -12.78 -25.26
C LYS A 699 -13.98 -13.91 -24.59
N LEU A 700 -12.64 -13.83 -24.63
CA LEU A 700 -11.75 -14.85 -24.08
C LEU A 700 -10.48 -14.21 -23.52
N PHE A 701 -10.16 -14.56 -22.27
CA PHE A 701 -8.92 -14.23 -21.61
C PHE A 701 -8.16 -15.51 -21.29
N VAL A 702 -6.87 -15.56 -21.66
CA VAL A 702 -6.01 -16.70 -21.33
C VAL A 702 -4.68 -16.25 -20.73
N ARG A 703 -4.06 -17.10 -19.92
CA ARG A 703 -2.76 -16.82 -19.28
C ARG A 703 -1.92 -18.09 -19.14
N PRO A 704 -0.58 -17.98 -19.02
CA PRO A 704 0.27 -19.14 -18.85
C PRO A 704 0.07 -19.80 -17.48
N HIS A 705 -0.09 -21.11 -17.48
CA HIS A 705 0.02 -21.96 -16.30
C HIS A 705 1.26 -22.84 -16.43
N LEU A 706 2.41 -22.34 -15.95
CA LEU A 706 3.71 -22.96 -16.19
C LEU A 706 3.80 -24.43 -15.71
N PRO A 707 3.28 -24.82 -14.54
CA PRO A 707 3.27 -26.23 -14.14
C PRO A 707 2.52 -27.15 -15.12
N GLN A 708 1.50 -26.64 -15.80
CA GLN A 708 0.70 -27.41 -16.77
C GLN A 708 1.19 -27.23 -18.21
N LYS A 709 2.20 -26.37 -18.44
CA LYS A 709 2.78 -26.05 -19.74
C LYS A 709 1.73 -25.75 -20.82
N LYS A 710 0.72 -24.96 -20.46
CA LYS A 710 -0.33 -24.50 -21.39
C LYS A 710 -0.84 -23.10 -21.02
N LEU A 711 -1.54 -22.47 -21.96
CA LEU A 711 -2.39 -21.33 -21.63
C LEU A 711 -3.73 -21.85 -21.08
N ILE A 712 -4.23 -21.23 -20.02
CA ILE A 712 -5.52 -21.55 -19.40
C ILE A 712 -6.45 -20.34 -19.47
N PRO A 713 -7.76 -20.54 -19.65
CA PRO A 713 -8.72 -19.47 -19.51
C PRO A 713 -8.76 -18.96 -18.06
N PHE A 714 -9.10 -17.68 -17.88
CA PHE A 714 -9.35 -17.11 -16.56
C PHE A 714 -10.38 -15.99 -16.63
N ASP A 715 -11.06 -15.72 -15.51
CA ASP A 715 -11.95 -14.57 -15.35
C ASP A 715 -11.18 -13.43 -14.65
N PRO A 716 -11.02 -12.25 -15.28
CA PRO A 716 -10.33 -11.10 -14.67
C PRO A 716 -10.92 -10.62 -13.33
N TRP A 717 -12.19 -10.94 -13.05
CA TRP A 717 -12.90 -10.56 -11.81
C TRP A 717 -13.03 -11.70 -10.81
N ASN A 718 -12.52 -12.88 -11.14
CA ASN A 718 -12.53 -14.05 -10.27
C ASN A 718 -11.23 -14.85 -10.42
N SER A 719 -10.09 -14.18 -10.26
CA SER A 719 -8.76 -14.79 -10.33
C SER A 719 -7.69 -14.03 -9.56
N GLU A 720 -6.63 -14.74 -9.17
CA GLU A 720 -5.39 -14.13 -8.66
C GLU A 720 -4.71 -13.27 -9.73
N PRO A 721 -4.35 -11.99 -9.47
CA PRO A 721 -3.64 -11.14 -10.42
C PRO A 721 -2.27 -11.69 -10.85
N ILE A 722 -1.61 -12.43 -9.95
CA ILE A 722 -0.33 -13.12 -10.18
C ILE A 722 -0.44 -14.52 -9.62
N LEU A 723 -0.26 -15.54 -10.47
CA LEU A 723 -0.11 -16.92 -10.03
C LEU A 723 1.24 -17.10 -9.36
N ARG A 724 1.25 -17.70 -8.16
CA ARG A 724 2.45 -17.88 -7.34
C ARG A 724 2.72 -19.37 -7.15
N TRP A 725 3.48 -19.94 -8.07
CA TRP A 725 3.97 -21.31 -7.98
C TRP A 725 5.26 -21.38 -7.14
N SER A 726 5.41 -22.46 -6.40
CA SER A 726 6.65 -22.87 -5.73
C SER A 726 7.64 -23.49 -6.71
N GLN A 727 8.91 -23.59 -6.31
CA GLN A 727 9.92 -24.30 -7.09
C GLN A 727 9.54 -25.77 -7.32
N ALA A 728 8.89 -26.40 -6.32
CA ALA A 728 8.45 -27.79 -6.41
C ALA A 728 7.39 -28.01 -7.50
N GLU A 729 6.46 -27.05 -7.65
CA GLU A 729 5.39 -27.12 -8.66
C GLU A 729 5.90 -26.88 -10.09
N LEU A 730 6.96 -26.09 -10.25
CA LEU A 730 7.56 -25.81 -11.55
C LEU A 730 8.49 -26.93 -12.05
N GLY A 731 8.98 -27.78 -11.14
CA GLY A 731 9.95 -28.84 -11.42
C GLY A 731 11.33 -28.33 -11.82
N ASP A 732 12.32 -29.22 -11.87
CA ASP A 732 13.74 -28.87 -12.13
C ASP A 732 13.99 -28.25 -13.52
N LYS A 733 13.02 -28.36 -14.44
CA LYS A 733 13.15 -27.99 -15.87
C LYS A 733 12.64 -26.59 -16.25
N VAL A 734 12.11 -25.78 -15.32
CA VAL A 734 11.63 -24.40 -15.61
C VAL A 734 12.64 -23.33 -15.15
N ASN A 735 13.83 -23.73 -14.72
CA ASN A 735 14.96 -22.82 -14.68
C ASN A 735 15.34 -22.44 -16.11
N ASN A 736 15.53 -21.15 -16.37
CA ASN A 736 16.12 -20.62 -17.60
C ASN A 736 17.35 -21.47 -17.98
N HIS A 737 17.19 -22.41 -18.92
CA HIS A 737 18.30 -23.07 -19.58
C HIS A 737 19.00 -22.00 -20.43
N VAL A 738 19.96 -21.31 -19.82
CA VAL A 738 21.14 -20.90 -20.57
C VAL A 738 21.98 -22.16 -20.61
N GLU A 739 21.96 -22.85 -21.75
CA GLU A 739 22.94 -23.89 -22.06
C GLU A 739 24.33 -23.33 -21.77
N GLY A 740 25.09 -24.03 -20.92
CA GLY A 740 26.40 -23.56 -20.49
C GLY A 740 27.36 -23.53 -21.67
N VAL A 741 27.60 -22.35 -22.23
CA VAL A 741 28.70 -22.13 -23.19
C VAL A 741 29.95 -21.77 -22.39
N LYS A 742 31.04 -22.51 -22.60
CA LYS A 742 32.36 -22.16 -22.08
C LYS A 742 33.17 -21.53 -23.21
N VAL A 743 33.66 -20.31 -22.99
CA VAL A 743 34.50 -19.55 -23.91
C VAL A 743 35.87 -19.37 -23.27
N GLU A 744 36.92 -19.49 -24.06
CA GLU A 744 38.31 -19.31 -23.68
C GLU A 744 38.96 -18.33 -24.65
N ILE A 745 39.54 -17.25 -24.10
CA ILE A 745 40.27 -16.26 -24.88
C ILE A 745 41.72 -16.72 -24.98
N LEU A 746 42.06 -17.36 -26.10
CA LEU A 746 43.38 -17.97 -26.33
C LEU A 746 44.49 -16.91 -26.45
N ASN A 747 44.21 -15.82 -27.16
CA ASN A 747 45.17 -14.73 -27.33
C ASN A 747 44.48 -13.40 -27.64
N VAL A 748 45.06 -12.29 -27.16
CA VAL A 748 44.68 -10.94 -27.56
C VAL A 748 45.94 -10.21 -27.99
N GLN A 749 46.13 -10.07 -29.30
CA GLN A 749 47.29 -9.41 -29.87
C GLN A 749 46.92 -8.00 -30.32
N SER A 750 47.56 -7.02 -29.71
CA SER A 750 47.62 -5.68 -30.28
C SER A 750 48.43 -5.71 -31.57
N SER A 751 47.92 -5.17 -32.69
CA SER A 751 48.81 -5.02 -33.85
C SER A 751 49.85 -3.91 -33.58
N THR A 752 50.88 -3.85 -34.40
CA THR A 752 52.11 -3.10 -34.14
C THR A 752 52.33 -1.95 -35.13
N ASP A 753 51.46 -1.79 -36.13
CA ASP A 753 51.70 -0.92 -37.28
C ASP A 753 50.63 0.20 -37.41
N TYR A 754 50.74 1.25 -36.58
CA TYR A 754 49.73 2.33 -36.53
C TYR A 754 50.25 3.76 -36.30
N SER A 755 51.58 3.95 -36.24
CA SER A 755 52.19 5.17 -35.69
C SER A 755 51.79 6.47 -36.41
N HIS A 756 51.18 6.36 -37.60
CA HIS A 756 50.72 7.48 -38.41
C HIS A 756 49.22 7.86 -38.24
N GLN A 757 48.36 7.01 -37.69
CA GLN A 757 46.89 7.26 -37.64
C GLN A 757 46.31 7.40 -36.22
N LEU A 758 46.95 6.83 -35.19
CA LEU A 758 46.46 6.84 -33.81
C LEU A 758 47.36 7.66 -32.87
N LEU A 759 46.75 8.34 -31.90
CA LEU A 759 47.45 8.93 -30.74
C LEU A 759 47.60 7.91 -29.60
N GLY A 760 46.62 7.03 -29.44
CA GLY A 760 46.64 5.99 -28.42
C GLY A 760 45.45 5.05 -28.53
N ARG A 761 45.57 3.85 -27.96
CA ARG A 761 44.49 2.86 -27.88
C ARG A 761 44.71 1.90 -26.72
N CYS A 762 43.64 1.33 -26.20
CA CYS A 762 43.69 0.17 -25.31
C CYS A 762 42.44 -0.69 -25.49
N LEU A 763 42.62 -2.01 -25.46
CA LEU A 763 41.54 -2.96 -25.27
C LEU A 763 41.62 -3.46 -23.82
N ASP A 764 40.68 -2.99 -22.99
CA ASP A 764 40.57 -3.31 -21.57
C ASP A 764 40.02 -4.73 -21.36
N LYS A 765 39.09 -5.18 -22.23
CA LYS A 765 38.55 -6.55 -22.26
C LYS A 765 38.25 -7.00 -23.70
N PRO A 766 38.37 -8.32 -24.00
CA PRO A 766 38.87 -9.39 -23.15
C PRO A 766 40.40 -9.33 -22.97
N LYS A 767 40.93 -10.10 -22.02
CA LYS A 767 42.37 -10.34 -21.86
C LYS A 767 42.71 -11.79 -22.23
N SER A 768 43.95 -12.04 -22.63
CA SER A 768 44.43 -13.39 -22.93
C SER A 768 44.34 -14.30 -21.71
N GLY A 769 43.99 -15.57 -21.91
CA GLY A 769 43.87 -16.60 -20.87
C GLY A 769 42.56 -16.57 -20.06
N VAL A 770 41.61 -15.69 -20.39
CA VAL A 770 40.35 -15.58 -19.64
C VAL A 770 39.36 -16.66 -20.10
N GLN A 771 38.84 -17.44 -19.15
CA GLN A 771 37.74 -18.37 -19.37
C GLN A 771 36.41 -17.76 -18.88
N ILE A 772 35.38 -17.81 -19.72
CA ILE A 772 34.08 -17.17 -19.54
C ILE A 772 33.00 -18.23 -19.71
N ASN A 773 32.22 -18.50 -18.66
CA ASN A 773 31.07 -19.41 -18.71
C ASN A 773 29.80 -18.67 -19.15
N ALA A 774 29.83 -18.08 -20.33
CA ALA A 774 28.70 -17.38 -20.96
C ALA A 774 28.91 -17.30 -22.48
N SER A 775 27.81 -17.28 -23.26
CA SER A 775 27.89 -17.15 -24.74
C SER A 775 28.35 -15.79 -25.24
N LYS A 776 28.43 -14.76 -24.38
CA LYS A 776 28.79 -13.40 -24.78
C LYS A 776 30.06 -12.92 -24.06
N ILE A 777 30.98 -12.34 -24.81
CA ILE A 777 32.20 -11.70 -24.31
C ILE A 777 32.07 -10.17 -24.35
N GLU A 778 32.68 -9.47 -23.39
CA GLU A 778 32.71 -8.01 -23.36
C GLU A 778 33.91 -7.47 -24.15
N LEU A 779 33.64 -6.54 -25.07
CA LEU A 779 34.64 -5.72 -25.74
C LEU A 779 34.62 -4.33 -25.10
N LEU A 780 35.64 -4.01 -24.32
CA LEU A 780 35.77 -2.73 -23.63
C LEU A 780 37.13 -2.14 -23.95
N GLY A 781 37.19 -0.86 -24.24
CA GLY A 781 38.45 -0.18 -24.49
C GLY A 781 38.31 1.30 -24.76
N TRP A 782 39.37 1.90 -25.27
CA TRP A 782 39.39 3.28 -25.76
C TRP A 782 40.33 3.42 -26.95
N VAL A 783 40.06 4.40 -27.81
CA VAL A 783 40.88 4.67 -29.01
C VAL A 783 40.85 6.16 -29.37
N LEU A 784 42.01 6.72 -29.69
CA LEU A 784 42.19 8.11 -30.08
C LEU A 784 42.89 8.23 -31.42
N GLY A 785 42.24 8.90 -32.37
CA GLY A 785 42.80 9.19 -33.69
C GLY A 785 43.71 10.42 -33.68
N LYS A 786 44.74 10.41 -34.55
CA LYS A 786 45.75 11.47 -34.63
C LYS A 786 45.40 12.60 -35.57
N LYS A 787 44.69 12.29 -36.67
CA LYS A 787 44.26 13.27 -37.68
C LYS A 787 42.74 13.41 -37.77
N SER A 788 42.02 12.34 -37.47
CA SER A 788 40.56 12.24 -37.59
C SER A 788 40.02 11.49 -36.37
N PRO A 789 38.89 11.91 -35.78
CA PRO A 789 38.39 11.29 -34.56
C PRO A 789 37.80 9.90 -34.85
N ALA A 790 38.04 8.96 -33.92
CA ALA A 790 37.45 7.63 -33.96
C ALA A 790 35.94 7.73 -33.67
N VAL A 791 35.11 7.13 -34.54
CA VAL A 791 33.65 7.19 -34.39
C VAL A 791 33.05 5.85 -33.96
N ALA A 792 33.68 4.74 -34.35
CA ALA A 792 33.27 3.40 -33.94
C ALA A 792 34.41 2.38 -34.01
N VAL A 793 34.20 1.23 -33.40
CA VAL A 793 35.04 0.03 -33.46
C VAL A 793 34.25 -1.10 -34.12
N GLU A 794 34.78 -1.59 -35.22
CA GLU A 794 34.22 -2.67 -36.04
C GLU A 794 34.88 -4.01 -35.63
N VAL A 795 34.05 -5.05 -35.49
CA VAL A 795 34.47 -6.44 -35.28
C VAL A 795 34.32 -7.19 -36.59
N ILE A 796 35.42 -7.74 -37.10
CA ILE A 796 35.50 -8.45 -38.37
C ILE A 796 35.89 -9.90 -38.12
N HIS A 797 35.23 -10.81 -38.84
CA HIS A 797 35.60 -12.22 -38.95
C HIS A 797 35.52 -12.64 -40.42
N ASP A 798 36.54 -13.32 -40.94
CA ASP A 798 36.67 -13.74 -42.34
C ASP A 798 36.36 -12.64 -43.38
N GLY A 799 36.83 -11.42 -43.12
CA GLY A 799 36.65 -10.27 -44.01
C GLY A 799 35.24 -9.64 -43.99
N LYS A 800 34.31 -10.13 -43.17
CA LYS A 800 32.94 -9.59 -43.02
C LYS A 800 32.78 -8.80 -41.73
N LEU A 801 32.05 -7.68 -41.80
CA LEU A 801 31.65 -6.90 -40.62
C LEU A 801 30.57 -7.64 -39.82
N ILE A 802 30.84 -7.95 -38.56
CA ILE A 802 29.96 -8.72 -37.68
C ILE A 802 29.27 -7.82 -36.65
N HIS A 803 30.01 -6.86 -36.10
CA HIS A 803 29.48 -5.95 -35.09
C HIS A 803 30.13 -4.57 -35.18
N ASN A 804 29.39 -3.52 -34.84
CA ASN A 804 29.86 -2.14 -34.88
C ASN A 804 29.53 -1.45 -33.54
N ILE A 805 30.55 -0.92 -32.85
CA ILE A 805 30.47 -0.40 -31.48
C ILE A 805 30.85 1.08 -31.49
N SER A 806 29.92 1.98 -31.15
CA SER A 806 30.19 3.41 -31.12
C SER A 806 31.26 3.81 -30.09
N VAL A 807 32.13 4.76 -30.46
CA VAL A 807 33.13 5.37 -29.58
C VAL A 807 32.55 6.68 -29.02
N ASN A 808 31.93 6.61 -27.85
CA ASN A 808 31.31 7.76 -27.19
C ASN A 808 31.27 7.66 -25.65
N ARG A 809 32.01 6.72 -25.06
CA ARG A 809 32.05 6.56 -23.60
C ARG A 809 33.08 7.46 -22.96
N SER A 810 32.68 8.05 -21.83
CA SER A 810 33.54 8.91 -21.04
C SER A 810 34.77 8.16 -20.50
N ARG A 811 35.97 8.71 -20.72
CA ARG A 811 37.28 8.23 -20.24
C ARG A 811 38.11 9.39 -19.73
N LEU A 812 37.74 9.89 -18.54
CA LEU A 812 38.41 11.02 -17.90
C LEU A 812 39.87 10.71 -17.54
N ASP A 813 40.19 9.44 -17.30
CA ASP A 813 41.55 8.93 -17.14
C ASP A 813 42.40 9.14 -18.40
N VAL A 814 41.83 8.90 -19.58
CA VAL A 814 42.50 9.14 -20.87
C VAL A 814 42.58 10.64 -21.17
N ALA A 815 41.52 11.41 -20.90
CA ALA A 815 41.51 12.87 -21.07
C ALA A 815 42.59 13.59 -20.24
N ARG A 816 42.91 13.08 -19.04
CA ARG A 816 44.01 13.61 -18.22
C ARG A 816 45.39 13.37 -18.83
N HIS A 817 45.58 12.23 -19.52
CA HIS A 817 46.86 11.89 -20.17
C HIS A 817 47.00 12.50 -21.57
N TYR A 818 45.88 12.82 -22.22
CA TYR A 818 45.84 13.48 -23.54
C TYR A 818 45.02 14.78 -23.49
N PRO A 819 45.40 15.78 -22.67
CA PRO A 819 44.62 17.00 -22.47
C PRO A 819 44.54 17.87 -23.74
N GLN A 820 45.46 17.66 -24.69
CA GLN A 820 45.52 18.35 -25.98
C GLN A 820 44.54 17.78 -27.03
N SER A 821 43.87 16.66 -26.77
CA SER A 821 42.87 16.07 -27.67
C SER A 821 41.46 16.28 -27.11
N PRO A 822 40.61 17.12 -27.73
CA PRO A 822 39.24 17.38 -27.27
C PRO A 822 38.38 16.12 -27.16
N GLU A 823 38.67 15.11 -27.97
CA GLU A 823 37.91 13.86 -28.04
C GLU A 823 38.31 12.85 -26.96
N ALA A 824 39.43 13.06 -26.26
CA ALA A 824 39.92 12.16 -25.21
C ALA A 824 38.95 11.98 -24.04
N LYS A 825 38.04 12.95 -23.83
CA LYS A 825 36.97 12.80 -22.83
C LYS A 825 36.01 11.67 -23.16
N ASN A 826 35.69 11.43 -24.43
CA ASN A 826 34.65 10.48 -24.86
C ASN A 826 35.18 9.36 -25.78
N CYS A 827 36.47 9.05 -25.70
CA CYS A 827 37.16 8.12 -26.59
C CYS A 827 36.97 6.62 -26.23
N GLY A 828 36.10 6.30 -25.26
CA GLY A 828 35.83 4.93 -24.84
C GLY A 828 34.79 4.22 -25.71
N PHE A 829 34.88 2.89 -25.79
CA PHE A 829 33.87 2.03 -26.41
C PHE A 829 33.55 0.82 -25.51
N ALA A 830 32.31 0.35 -25.56
CA ALA A 830 31.87 -0.83 -24.82
C ALA A 830 30.77 -1.56 -25.61
N GLY A 831 30.99 -2.84 -25.91
CA GLY A 831 30.03 -3.71 -26.60
C GLY A 831 30.08 -5.14 -26.07
N LYS A 832 29.05 -5.94 -26.39
CA LYS A 832 29.02 -7.38 -26.09
C LYS A 832 28.96 -8.15 -27.39
N LEU A 833 29.84 -9.13 -27.54
CA LEU A 833 29.91 -9.97 -28.72
C LEU A 833 29.45 -11.38 -28.35
N ASP A 834 28.41 -11.88 -29.02
CA ASP A 834 28.02 -13.29 -28.91
C ASP A 834 29.05 -14.13 -29.65
N VAL A 835 29.65 -15.13 -29.01
CA VAL A 835 30.67 -15.96 -29.66
C VAL A 835 30.09 -17.16 -30.38
N THR A 836 28.83 -17.53 -30.09
CA THR A 836 28.17 -18.69 -30.71
C THR A 836 27.89 -18.50 -32.21
N GLN A 837 28.00 -17.26 -32.69
CA GLN A 837 27.93 -16.92 -34.12
C GLN A 837 29.22 -17.22 -34.89
N PHE A 838 30.32 -17.56 -34.21
CA PHE A 838 31.59 -17.95 -34.82
C PHE A 838 31.81 -19.46 -34.70
N PRO A 839 32.62 -20.08 -35.58
CA PRO A 839 33.13 -21.42 -35.36
C PRO A 839 33.72 -21.62 -33.95
N ALA A 840 33.72 -22.87 -33.48
CA ALA A 840 34.15 -23.24 -32.12
C ALA A 840 35.57 -22.76 -31.78
N GLU A 841 36.43 -22.54 -32.76
CA GLU A 841 37.70 -21.84 -32.59
C GLU A 841 37.79 -20.79 -33.70
N SER A 842 38.06 -19.53 -33.36
CA SER A 842 37.97 -18.41 -34.30
C SER A 842 38.90 -17.27 -33.93
N GLU A 843 39.34 -16.56 -34.98
CA GLU A 843 40.12 -15.34 -34.88
C GLU A 843 39.28 -14.17 -35.37
N ILE A 844 39.13 -13.14 -34.52
CA ILE A 844 38.37 -11.93 -34.84
C ILE A 844 39.29 -10.71 -34.83
N CYS A 845 39.17 -9.88 -35.86
CA CYS A 845 39.90 -8.63 -35.97
C CYS A 845 39.04 -7.47 -35.46
N ILE A 846 39.63 -6.61 -34.64
CA ILE A 846 39.02 -5.39 -34.11
C ILE A 846 39.69 -4.23 -34.83
N GLN A 847 38.92 -3.42 -35.54
CA GLN A 847 39.42 -2.22 -36.22
C GLN A 847 38.64 -0.98 -35.82
N VAL A 848 39.29 0.17 -35.80
CA VAL A 848 38.62 1.46 -35.63
C VAL A 848 38.24 2.03 -36.99
N ILE A 849 37.09 2.69 -37.05
CA ILE A 849 36.69 3.54 -38.18
C ILE A 849 36.69 5.00 -37.71
N PHE A 850 37.34 5.87 -38.49
CA PHE A 850 37.43 7.29 -38.24
C PHE A 850 36.36 8.06 -39.00
N LYS A 851 36.15 9.33 -38.62
CA LYS A 851 35.14 10.20 -39.24
C LYS A 851 35.35 10.41 -40.74
N ASP A 852 36.59 10.35 -41.22
CA ASP A 852 36.95 10.44 -42.65
C ASP A 852 36.79 9.11 -43.40
N ARG A 853 36.21 8.09 -42.74
CA ARG A 853 35.99 6.72 -43.23
C ARG A 853 37.26 5.90 -43.41
N SER A 854 38.43 6.41 -43.03
CA SER A 854 39.63 5.59 -42.92
C SER A 854 39.48 4.55 -41.80
N ARG A 855 40.20 3.42 -41.93
CA ARG A 855 40.12 2.28 -41.02
C ARG A 855 41.50 1.86 -40.57
N CYS A 856 41.62 1.46 -39.30
CA CYS A 856 42.88 1.06 -38.70
C CYS A 856 42.66 -0.17 -37.78
N PRO A 857 43.25 -1.35 -38.08
CA PRO A 857 43.02 -2.58 -37.31
C PRO A 857 43.65 -2.55 -35.92
N ILE A 858 42.95 -2.28 -34.83
CA ILE A 858 43.55 -2.05 -33.50
C ILE A 858 43.88 -3.29 -32.65
N ALA A 859 43.29 -4.46 -32.89
CA ALA A 859 43.63 -5.69 -32.16
C ALA A 859 43.10 -6.93 -32.88
N THR A 860 43.63 -8.09 -32.51
CA THR A 860 43.13 -9.40 -32.94
C THR A 860 42.88 -10.27 -31.70
N ILE A 861 41.74 -10.96 -31.66
CA ILE A 861 41.37 -11.85 -30.54
C ILE A 861 41.20 -13.26 -31.10
N LYS A 862 41.99 -14.20 -30.59
CA LYS A 862 41.79 -15.64 -30.79
C LYS A 862 40.95 -16.19 -29.64
N LEU A 863 39.85 -16.83 -29.95
CA LEU A 863 38.92 -17.39 -28.96
C LEU A 863 38.50 -18.80 -29.35
N LYS A 864 38.17 -19.60 -28.34
CA LYS A 864 37.61 -20.93 -28.47
C LYS A 864 36.35 -21.03 -27.61
N TRP A 865 35.31 -21.68 -28.09
CA TRP A 865 34.11 -21.94 -27.31
C TRP A 865 33.56 -23.34 -27.56
N GLN A 866 32.89 -23.90 -26.55
CA GLN A 866 32.24 -25.21 -26.64
C GLN A 866 30.90 -25.25 -25.89
N ASN A 867 29.97 -26.05 -26.41
CA ASN A 867 28.72 -26.38 -25.75
C ASN A 867 28.96 -27.45 -24.68
N LEU A 868 28.48 -27.22 -23.46
CA LEU A 868 28.43 -28.25 -22.44
C LEU A 868 27.16 -29.11 -22.64
N SER A 869 27.17 -30.03 -23.60
CA SER A 869 26.12 -31.05 -23.74
C SER A 869 26.41 -32.28 -22.87
N SER A 870 25.35 -32.82 -22.26
CA SER A 870 25.34 -33.93 -21.30
C SER A 870 26.22 -35.13 -21.67
N SER A 871 27.21 -35.45 -20.84
CA SER A 871 27.78 -36.80 -20.76
C SER A 871 26.92 -37.66 -19.83
N SER A 872 26.38 -38.72 -20.39
CA SER A 872 25.59 -39.80 -19.81
C SER A 872 26.20 -40.42 -18.56
N LEU A 873 25.63 -40.14 -17.38
CA LEU A 873 25.61 -41.02 -16.22
C LEU A 873 24.32 -40.71 -15.45
N THR A 874 23.48 -41.72 -15.18
CA THR A 874 22.21 -41.51 -14.48
C THR A 874 22.45 -41.25 -12.99
N THR A 875 21.65 -40.36 -12.40
CA THR A 875 21.74 -39.91 -11.00
C THR A 875 21.60 -41.04 -9.97
N GLY A 876 21.07 -42.20 -10.38
CA GLY A 876 20.95 -43.39 -9.52
C GLY A 876 22.27 -44.15 -9.29
N GLU A 877 23.19 -44.13 -10.25
CA GLU A 877 24.44 -44.91 -10.17
C GLU A 877 25.53 -44.18 -9.38
N LYS A 878 25.58 -42.84 -9.45
CA LYS A 878 26.44 -42.02 -8.58
C LYS A 878 26.04 -42.11 -7.11
N PHE A 879 24.74 -42.20 -6.82
CA PHE A 879 24.25 -42.30 -5.43
C PHE A 879 24.56 -43.66 -4.79
N GLN A 880 24.52 -44.75 -5.58
CA GLN A 880 24.92 -46.09 -5.12
C GLN A 880 26.43 -46.24 -4.92
N GLN A 881 27.26 -45.56 -5.73
CA GLN A 881 28.72 -45.54 -5.55
C GLN A 881 29.15 -44.72 -4.31
N ASP A 882 28.52 -43.57 -4.07
CA ASP A 882 28.80 -42.73 -2.90
C ASP A 882 28.31 -43.39 -1.58
N LEU A 883 27.17 -44.11 -1.61
CA LEU A 883 26.68 -44.87 -0.46
C LEU A 883 27.59 -46.06 -0.10
N LYS A 884 28.14 -46.78 -1.11
CA LYS A 884 29.10 -47.87 -0.87
C LYS A 884 30.42 -47.35 -0.29
N GLN A 885 30.91 -46.19 -0.75
CA GLN A 885 32.12 -45.56 -0.21
C GLN A 885 31.92 -45.00 1.21
N GLN A 886 30.74 -44.45 1.51
CA GLN A 886 30.42 -43.99 2.87
C GLN A 886 30.25 -45.16 3.86
N GLN A 887 29.66 -46.29 3.45
CA GLN A 887 29.52 -47.48 4.32
C GLN A 887 30.88 -48.14 4.64
N ILE A 888 31.80 -48.20 3.68
CA ILE A 888 33.16 -48.73 3.90
C ILE A 888 33.99 -47.79 4.79
N ARG A 889 33.81 -46.46 4.67
CA ARG A 889 34.45 -45.47 5.56
C ARG A 889 33.92 -45.53 7.00
N LEU A 890 32.62 -45.74 7.19
CA LEU A 890 32.00 -45.89 8.52
C LEU A 890 32.44 -47.17 9.25
N GLN A 891 32.67 -48.28 8.54
CA GLN A 891 33.18 -49.52 9.14
C GLN A 891 34.66 -49.43 9.56
N LYS A 892 35.51 -48.74 8.79
CA LYS A 892 36.91 -48.47 9.18
C LYS A 892 37.03 -47.51 10.37
N PHE A 893 36.11 -46.56 10.49
CA PHE A 893 36.07 -45.59 11.59
C PHE A 893 35.64 -46.21 12.93
N LYS A 894 34.79 -47.24 12.90
CA LYS A 894 34.33 -47.95 14.11
C LYS A 894 35.43 -48.83 14.73
N ALA A 895 36.34 -49.37 13.92
CA ALA A 895 37.46 -50.20 14.37
C ALA A 895 38.64 -49.43 15.01
N GLN A 896 38.71 -48.10 14.82
CA GLN A 896 39.79 -47.26 15.39
C GLN A 896 39.43 -46.64 16.74
N LEU A 897 38.15 -46.67 17.13
CA LEU A 897 37.66 -46.14 18.41
C LEU A 897 37.86 -47.10 19.60
N ASP A 898 38.02 -48.40 19.35
CA ASP A 898 38.11 -49.42 20.40
C ASP A 898 39.52 -49.55 21.04
N ASN A 899 40.52 -48.77 20.63
CA ASN A 899 41.94 -49.08 20.88
C ASN A 899 42.81 -48.05 21.65
N LEU A 900 42.28 -47.05 22.37
CA LEU A 900 43.12 -46.12 23.15
C LEU A 900 42.64 -45.86 24.59
N SER A 901 43.45 -46.34 25.55
CA SER A 901 43.38 -46.14 27.02
C SER A 901 44.31 -44.99 27.48
N PRO A 902 44.18 -44.42 28.72
CA PRO A 902 44.86 -43.17 29.12
C PRO A 902 46.21 -43.40 29.85
N PRO A 903 47.18 -42.45 29.78
CA PRO A 903 47.78 -41.99 31.04
C PRO A 903 48.34 -40.54 31.12
N THR A 904 48.55 -40.19 32.39
CA THR A 904 49.17 -39.06 33.14
C THR A 904 50.63 -38.65 32.81
N GLN A 905 50.97 -37.34 32.87
CA GLN A 905 52.06 -36.71 33.68
C GLN A 905 52.40 -35.26 33.25
N LYS A 906 52.97 -34.47 34.18
CA LYS A 906 53.29 -33.02 34.12
C LYS A 906 54.68 -32.71 33.50
N LEU A 907 54.82 -31.59 32.76
CA LEU A 907 55.77 -30.45 32.94
C LEU A 907 56.30 -29.78 31.64
N HIS A 908 56.39 -28.45 31.75
CA HIS A 908 57.22 -27.41 31.09
C HIS A 908 57.07 -26.98 29.62
N ILE A 909 57.10 -25.65 29.47
CA ILE A 909 56.85 -24.84 28.27
C ILE A 909 58.19 -24.47 27.61
N GLN A 910 58.31 -24.72 26.31
CA GLN A 910 59.25 -24.05 25.42
C GLN A 910 58.56 -23.73 24.09
N GLU A 911 58.73 -22.49 23.62
CA GLU A 911 58.19 -21.98 22.36
C GLU A 911 58.85 -22.65 21.15
N THR A 912 58.06 -23.11 20.18
CA THR A 912 58.54 -23.40 18.82
C THR A 912 57.44 -23.19 17.76
N SER A 913 57.82 -22.54 16.66
CA SER A 913 57.02 -22.25 15.47
C SER A 913 57.09 -23.40 14.44
N VAL A 914 56.03 -23.57 13.63
CA VAL A 914 55.97 -24.58 12.54
C VAL A 914 55.54 -23.91 11.23
N GLU A 915 56.33 -24.11 10.17
CA GLU A 915 56.03 -23.75 8.78
C GLU A 915 55.23 -24.87 8.07
N VAL A 916 54.34 -24.48 7.14
CA VAL A 916 53.57 -25.41 6.28
C VAL A 916 53.68 -24.98 4.82
N GLN A 917 53.95 -25.92 3.91
CA GLN A 917 54.09 -25.65 2.47
C GLN A 917 52.74 -25.72 1.71
N PRO A 918 52.60 -25.02 0.56
CA PRO A 918 51.32 -24.86 -0.12
C PRO A 918 50.99 -26.05 -1.05
N GLY A 919 49.75 -26.57 -1.00
CA GLY A 919 49.21 -27.44 -2.06
C GLY A 919 48.37 -28.67 -1.70
N GLN A 920 47.88 -28.86 -0.46
CA GLN A 920 46.98 -29.98 -0.12
C GLN A 920 45.57 -29.48 0.26
N GLU A 921 44.52 -30.09 -0.30
CA GLU A 921 43.11 -29.63 -0.22
C GLU A 921 42.31 -30.07 1.04
N ASP A 922 42.92 -30.77 2.01
CA ASP A 922 42.25 -31.28 3.23
C ASP A 922 42.72 -30.59 4.54
N VAL A 923 42.72 -29.26 4.58
CA VAL A 923 43.32 -28.49 5.69
C VAL A 923 42.45 -28.30 6.97
N PRO A 924 41.10 -28.31 6.99
CA PRO A 924 40.39 -27.91 8.22
C PRO A 924 40.45 -28.93 9.37
N TRP A 925 40.48 -30.24 9.10
CA TRP A 925 40.51 -31.24 10.17
C TRP A 925 41.93 -31.52 10.67
N PHE A 926 42.96 -31.46 9.82
CA PHE A 926 44.35 -31.76 10.21
C PHE A 926 44.95 -30.69 11.15
N VAL A 927 44.57 -29.41 10.97
CA VAL A 927 45.02 -28.31 11.85
C VAL A 927 44.33 -28.38 13.23
N MET A 928 43.04 -28.71 13.29
CA MET A 928 42.32 -28.89 14.56
C MET A 928 42.68 -30.19 15.29
N SER A 929 42.97 -31.27 14.57
CA SER A 929 43.41 -32.54 15.16
C SER A 929 44.89 -32.51 15.59
N ALA A 930 45.76 -31.75 14.92
CA ALA A 930 47.13 -31.51 15.37
C ALA A 930 47.21 -30.65 16.65
N ALA A 931 46.30 -29.69 16.83
CA ALA A 931 46.17 -28.90 18.06
C ALA A 931 45.62 -29.74 19.23
N LEU A 932 44.69 -30.66 18.96
CA LEU A 932 44.17 -31.62 19.95
C LEU A 932 45.16 -32.74 20.30
N ALA A 933 46.12 -33.06 19.42
CA ALA A 933 47.09 -34.15 19.60
C ALA A 933 48.42 -33.74 20.27
N ARG A 934 48.72 -32.45 20.46
CA ARG A 934 50.03 -31.97 20.98
C ARG A 934 49.99 -31.20 22.29
N GLY A 935 49.04 -31.53 23.17
CA GLY A 935 49.18 -31.32 24.61
C GLY A 935 49.63 -29.93 25.08
N GLU A 936 48.75 -28.94 24.99
CA GLU A 936 48.70 -27.89 26.01
C GLU A 936 47.38 -28.03 26.77
N SER A 937 47.37 -28.95 27.72
CA SER A 937 46.28 -29.09 28.68
C SER A 937 46.30 -27.91 29.65
N TYR A 938 45.45 -26.92 29.42
CA TYR A 938 45.01 -26.03 30.50
C TYR A 938 43.76 -26.65 31.12
N LEU A 939 43.94 -27.22 32.32
CA LEU A 939 42.95 -27.73 33.27
C LEU A 939 41.47 -27.59 32.82
N LEU A 940 40.86 -28.71 32.44
CA LEU A 940 39.40 -28.83 32.52
C LEU A 940 39.01 -28.77 34.00
N PRO A 941 37.96 -28.02 34.39
CA PRO A 941 37.35 -28.21 35.69
C PRO A 941 36.94 -29.68 35.80
N THR A 942 37.15 -30.29 36.98
CA THR A 942 36.65 -31.63 37.24
C THR A 942 35.11 -31.65 37.06
N PRO A 943 34.50 -32.81 36.76
CA PRO A 943 33.06 -32.92 36.45
C PRO A 943 32.08 -32.42 37.54
N LYS A 944 32.60 -31.95 38.68
CA LYS A 944 31.83 -31.34 39.78
C LYS A 944 31.65 -29.82 39.68
N GLU A 945 32.22 -29.14 38.68
CA GLU A 945 32.04 -27.70 38.45
C GLU A 945 31.43 -27.36 37.08
N ILE A 946 30.74 -28.31 36.45
CA ILE A 946 29.92 -28.03 35.27
C ILE A 946 28.55 -27.58 35.75
N GLU A 947 28.43 -26.33 36.20
CA GLU A 947 27.15 -25.65 36.11
C GLU A 947 26.69 -25.70 34.64
N GLU A 948 25.41 -26.04 34.44
CA GLU A 948 24.76 -26.22 33.13
C GLU A 948 24.77 -24.92 32.29
N SER A 949 25.92 -24.49 31.79
CA SER A 949 26.00 -23.41 30.81
C SER A 949 25.43 -23.92 29.49
N LEU A 950 24.26 -23.40 29.12
CA LEU A 950 23.46 -23.85 27.98
C LEU A 950 24.05 -23.41 26.62
N ILE A 951 24.93 -22.41 26.61
CA ILE A 951 25.33 -21.62 25.44
C ILE A 951 26.83 -21.34 25.41
N ALA A 952 27.44 -21.38 24.23
CA ALA A 952 28.78 -20.84 23.97
C ALA A 952 28.77 -19.79 22.86
N GLY A 953 29.65 -18.78 22.99
CA GLY A 953 29.95 -17.80 21.95
C GLY A 953 31.12 -18.28 21.09
N ILE A 954 31.03 -18.11 19.78
CA ILE A 954 32.13 -18.42 18.86
C ILE A 954 32.38 -17.23 17.92
N SER A 955 33.65 -16.90 17.69
CA SER A 955 34.01 -15.79 16.82
C SER A 955 35.31 -16.02 16.07
N THR A 956 35.43 -15.38 14.91
CA THR A 956 36.69 -15.19 14.19
C THR A 956 37.05 -13.71 14.29
N VAL A 957 38.23 -13.39 14.82
CA VAL A 957 38.65 -12.01 15.07
C VAL A 957 39.89 -11.65 14.27
N LYS A 958 39.98 -10.38 13.86
CA LYS A 958 41.13 -9.81 13.16
C LYS A 958 41.20 -8.32 13.45
N ASP A 959 42.21 -7.89 14.20
CA ASP A 959 42.48 -6.48 14.46
C ASP A 959 41.29 -5.71 15.08
N GLU A 960 40.76 -6.25 16.17
CA GLU A 960 39.57 -5.78 16.90
C GLU A 960 39.92 -5.27 18.32
N GLU A 961 41.15 -4.79 18.53
CA GLU A 961 41.69 -4.38 19.85
C GLU A 961 40.80 -3.36 20.60
N ASP A 962 40.09 -2.52 19.86
CA ASP A 962 39.28 -1.44 20.42
C ASP A 962 37.88 -1.88 20.92
N ILE A 963 37.42 -3.11 20.63
CA ILE A 963 36.10 -3.60 21.12
C ILE A 963 36.10 -5.02 21.66
N ILE A 964 37.06 -5.88 21.30
CA ILE A 964 36.95 -7.32 21.58
C ILE A 964 36.82 -7.63 23.08
N TYR A 965 37.59 -6.94 23.94
CA TYR A 965 37.47 -7.06 25.39
C TYR A 965 36.04 -6.74 25.87
N HIS A 966 35.51 -5.60 25.42
CA HIS A 966 34.17 -5.16 25.80
C HIS A 966 33.07 -6.07 25.27
N SER A 967 33.26 -6.62 24.07
CA SER A 967 32.35 -7.58 23.47
C SER A 967 32.26 -8.86 24.29
N LEU A 968 33.41 -9.43 24.66
CA LEU A 968 33.47 -10.63 25.51
C LEU A 968 32.91 -10.38 26.91
N ALA A 969 33.26 -9.25 27.54
CA ALA A 969 32.73 -8.84 28.83
C ALA A 969 31.20 -8.70 28.82
N TRP A 970 30.65 -8.07 27.78
CA TRP A 970 29.20 -7.94 27.61
C TRP A 970 28.52 -9.30 27.50
N GLN A 971 29.02 -10.17 26.62
CA GLN A 971 28.45 -11.51 26.44
C GLN A 971 28.54 -12.36 27.71
N TYR A 972 29.63 -12.20 28.47
CA TYR A 972 29.80 -12.81 29.78
C TYR A 972 28.75 -12.35 30.80
N GLN A 973 28.43 -11.06 30.82
CA GLN A 973 27.36 -10.49 31.65
C GLN A 973 25.97 -10.98 31.22
N GLN A 974 25.74 -11.18 29.92
CA GLN A 974 24.49 -11.78 29.42
C GLN A 974 24.35 -13.26 29.78
N GLY A 975 25.39 -13.91 30.31
CA GLY A 975 25.35 -15.30 30.77
C GLY A 975 26.06 -16.30 29.86
N ILE A 976 26.79 -15.85 28.83
CA ILE A 976 27.65 -16.71 28.01
C ILE A 976 28.99 -16.87 28.74
N LYS A 977 29.23 -18.03 29.35
CA LYS A 977 30.45 -18.28 30.14
C LYS A 977 31.56 -19.01 29.36
N LYS A 978 31.26 -19.44 28.13
CA LYS A 978 32.10 -20.34 27.32
C LYS A 978 32.36 -19.72 25.94
N PHE A 979 33.62 -19.60 25.54
CA PHE A 979 34.02 -18.91 24.30
C PHE A 979 35.06 -19.68 23.50
N VAL A 980 34.85 -19.85 22.19
CA VAL A 980 35.88 -20.29 21.24
C VAL A 980 36.19 -19.16 20.28
N ILE A 981 37.39 -18.60 20.38
CA ILE A 981 37.84 -17.45 19.59
C ILE A 981 38.96 -17.89 18.65
N LEU A 982 38.72 -17.73 17.35
CA LEU A 982 39.70 -17.98 16.30
C LEU A 982 40.37 -16.65 15.94
N ASP A 983 41.63 -16.46 16.35
CA ASP A 983 42.41 -15.29 15.96
C ASP A 983 43.04 -15.49 14.59
N HIS A 984 42.67 -14.64 13.63
CA HIS A 984 43.14 -14.73 12.25
C HIS A 984 44.43 -13.93 12.04
N GLN A 985 45.45 -14.18 12.88
CA GLN A 985 46.75 -13.52 12.87
C GLN A 985 46.66 -12.01 13.15
N SER A 986 45.96 -11.59 14.20
CA SER A 986 45.85 -10.15 14.51
C SER A 986 47.23 -9.50 14.64
N SER A 987 47.35 -8.30 14.08
CA SER A 987 48.57 -7.49 13.99
C SER A 987 48.61 -6.35 15.02
N ASP A 988 47.56 -6.24 15.83
CA ASP A 988 47.39 -5.26 16.90
C ASP A 988 47.19 -5.97 18.27
N ASN A 989 46.74 -5.25 19.30
CA ASN A 989 46.63 -5.81 20.66
C ASN A 989 45.40 -6.72 20.88
N THR A 990 44.71 -7.19 19.83
CA THR A 990 43.51 -8.03 19.93
C THR A 990 43.73 -9.25 20.85
N VAL A 991 44.85 -9.96 20.69
CA VAL A 991 45.15 -11.17 21.49
C VAL A 991 45.38 -10.82 22.97
N GLN A 992 46.03 -9.70 23.25
CA GLN A 992 46.30 -9.20 24.59
C GLN A 992 44.99 -8.83 25.28
N GLU A 993 44.06 -8.18 24.58
CA GLU A 993 42.73 -7.84 25.12
C GLU A 993 41.86 -9.08 25.39
N ILE A 994 41.96 -10.14 24.58
CA ILE A 994 41.30 -11.42 24.86
C ILE A 994 41.90 -12.08 26.12
N LYS A 995 43.23 -12.07 26.25
CA LYS A 995 43.93 -12.58 27.45
C LYS A 995 43.56 -11.78 28.70
N ARG A 996 43.47 -10.45 28.57
CA ARG A 996 43.01 -9.56 29.62
C ARG A 996 41.58 -9.90 30.06
N PHE A 997 40.65 -10.10 29.13
CA PHE A 997 39.28 -10.53 29.45
C PHE A 997 39.26 -11.81 30.29
N ARG A 998 40.06 -12.82 29.90
CA ARG A 998 40.18 -14.08 30.65
C ARG A 998 40.72 -13.88 32.07
N ASN A 999 41.68 -12.98 32.25
CA ASN A 999 42.25 -12.66 33.57
C ASN A 999 41.23 -11.92 34.45
N ASP A 1000 40.52 -10.94 33.87
CA ASP A 1000 39.54 -10.12 34.58
C ASP A 1000 38.26 -10.90 34.93
N HIS A 1001 37.96 -11.97 34.19
CA HIS A 1001 36.77 -12.80 34.36
C HIS A 1001 37.16 -14.28 34.54
N PRO A 1002 37.70 -14.68 35.70
CA PRO A 1002 38.20 -16.04 35.93
C PRO A 1002 37.12 -17.13 35.80
N GLY A 1003 35.84 -16.78 35.88
CA GLY A 1003 34.71 -17.68 35.61
C GLY A 1003 34.37 -17.88 34.12
N ALA A 1004 35.09 -17.22 33.20
CA ALA A 1004 34.95 -17.42 31.76
C ALA A 1004 35.90 -18.53 31.28
N ILE A 1005 35.35 -19.52 30.58
CA ILE A 1005 36.13 -20.57 29.92
C ILE A 1005 36.34 -20.15 28.46
N LEU A 1006 37.58 -19.84 28.09
CA LEU A 1006 37.92 -19.33 26.76
C LEU A 1006 39.01 -20.18 26.10
N HIS A 1007 38.73 -20.69 24.91
CA HIS A 1007 39.72 -21.27 24.00
C HIS A 1007 40.07 -20.26 22.91
N LEU A 1008 41.33 -19.79 22.92
CA LEU A 1008 41.90 -18.96 21.88
C LEU A 1008 42.70 -19.86 20.92
N ILE A 1009 42.37 -19.83 19.64
CA ILE A 1009 42.98 -20.66 18.61
C ILE A 1009 43.56 -19.74 17.53
N GLU A 1010 44.83 -19.91 17.22
CA GLU A 1010 45.48 -19.20 16.12
C GLU A 1010 45.09 -19.84 14.77
N ASP A 1011 44.47 -19.05 13.89
CA ASP A 1011 44.06 -19.46 12.55
C ASP A 1011 45.11 -19.05 11.51
N LYS A 1012 45.93 -20.02 11.11
CA LYS A 1012 47.03 -19.84 10.15
C LYS A 1012 46.61 -19.94 8.69
N ASP A 1013 45.37 -20.31 8.39
CA ASP A 1013 44.88 -20.44 7.01
C ASP A 1013 44.51 -19.05 6.45
N PRO A 1014 45.24 -18.50 5.46
CA PRO A 1014 45.01 -17.16 4.93
C PRO A 1014 43.71 -17.02 4.13
N SER A 1015 43.00 -18.13 3.83
CA SER A 1015 41.78 -18.10 3.05
C SER A 1015 40.56 -17.62 3.85
N PHE A 1016 39.69 -16.83 3.21
CA PHE A 1016 38.51 -16.24 3.86
C PHE A 1016 37.29 -17.20 3.89
N HIS A 1017 37.48 -18.46 4.29
CA HIS A 1017 36.39 -19.43 4.45
C HIS A 1017 35.74 -19.39 5.84
N LYS A 1018 35.21 -18.22 6.21
CA LYS A 1018 34.60 -17.93 7.52
C LYS A 1018 33.57 -18.99 7.98
N TYR A 1019 32.77 -19.50 7.04
CA TYR A 1019 31.75 -20.53 7.32
C TYR A 1019 32.32 -21.86 7.80
N ARG A 1020 33.44 -22.33 7.22
CA ARG A 1020 34.11 -23.57 7.61
C ARG A 1020 34.70 -23.45 9.00
N LYS A 1021 35.39 -22.33 9.24
CA LYS A 1021 36.09 -22.01 10.49
C LYS A 1021 35.11 -21.97 11.68
N LEU A 1022 34.00 -21.25 11.54
CA LEU A 1022 32.97 -21.16 12.60
C LEU A 1022 32.18 -22.45 12.78
N THR A 1023 31.93 -23.21 11.72
CA THR A 1023 31.32 -24.55 11.84
C THR A 1023 32.21 -25.49 12.66
N GLY A 1024 33.52 -25.45 12.44
CA GLY A 1024 34.50 -26.20 13.25
C GLY A 1024 34.52 -25.77 14.70
N ALA A 1025 34.54 -24.46 14.97
CA ALA A 1025 34.50 -23.93 16.34
C ALA A 1025 33.21 -24.29 17.09
N ALA A 1026 32.07 -24.29 16.41
CA ALA A 1026 30.78 -24.72 16.97
C ALA A 1026 30.77 -26.20 17.38
N GLU A 1027 31.27 -27.07 16.48
CA GLU A 1027 31.39 -28.51 16.75
C GLU A 1027 32.36 -28.79 17.89
N LEU A 1028 33.48 -28.07 17.94
CA LEU A 1028 34.45 -28.14 19.04
C LEU A 1028 33.78 -27.77 20.37
N ALA A 1029 33.15 -26.60 20.44
CA ALA A 1029 32.45 -26.12 21.65
C ALA A 1029 31.39 -27.11 22.13
N HIS A 1030 30.61 -27.69 21.22
CA HIS A 1030 29.60 -28.70 21.55
C HIS A 1030 30.21 -29.97 22.14
N ARG A 1031 31.30 -30.48 21.54
CA ARG A 1031 31.96 -31.72 21.99
C ARG A 1031 32.65 -31.57 23.34
N ILE A 1032 33.38 -30.47 23.57
CA ILE A 1032 34.17 -30.29 24.78
C ILE A 1032 33.33 -29.88 25.99
N TRP A 1033 32.20 -29.18 25.77
CA TRP A 1033 31.42 -28.59 26.85
C TRP A 1033 29.97 -29.06 26.92
N GLY A 1034 29.48 -29.84 25.95
CA GLY A 1034 28.09 -30.28 25.89
C GLY A 1034 27.08 -29.14 25.71
N VAL A 1035 27.52 -27.95 25.29
CA VAL A 1035 26.62 -26.78 25.13
C VAL A 1035 25.59 -27.05 24.03
N LYS A 1036 24.33 -26.70 24.29
CA LYS A 1036 23.23 -26.91 23.33
C LYS A 1036 23.09 -25.76 22.35
N TRP A 1037 23.39 -24.54 22.77
CA TRP A 1037 23.26 -23.34 21.96
C TRP A 1037 24.64 -22.77 21.59
N ILE A 1038 24.75 -22.29 20.35
CA ILE A 1038 25.94 -21.66 19.80
C ILE A 1038 25.54 -20.30 19.24
N PHE A 1039 26.26 -19.27 19.68
CA PHE A 1039 26.16 -17.91 19.16
C PHE A 1039 27.40 -17.57 18.33
N PRO A 1040 27.34 -17.66 16.99
CA PRO A 1040 28.35 -17.07 16.12
C PRO A 1040 28.19 -15.55 16.10
N PHE A 1041 29.25 -14.83 16.48
CA PHE A 1041 29.24 -13.37 16.56
C PHE A 1041 30.50 -12.74 15.96
N ASP A 1042 30.38 -11.51 15.49
CA ASP A 1042 31.52 -10.65 15.13
C ASP A 1042 31.88 -9.74 16.32
N ALA A 1043 33.14 -9.32 16.44
CA ALA A 1043 33.61 -8.57 17.61
C ALA A 1043 32.78 -7.30 17.90
N ASP A 1044 32.22 -6.68 16.85
CA ASP A 1044 31.37 -5.50 16.89
C ASP A 1044 29.87 -5.79 17.15
N GLU A 1045 29.51 -7.02 17.53
CA GLU A 1045 28.13 -7.46 17.77
C GLU A 1045 27.89 -7.91 19.21
N LEU A 1046 27.00 -7.19 19.90
CA LEU A 1046 26.62 -7.45 21.29
C LEU A 1046 25.22 -8.03 21.37
N LEU A 1047 25.10 -9.28 21.79
CA LEU A 1047 23.80 -9.93 22.03
C LEU A 1047 23.09 -9.27 23.23
N CYS A 1048 21.83 -8.88 23.08
CA CYS A 1048 21.06 -8.26 24.16
C CYS A 1048 19.77 -9.04 24.43
N SER A 1049 19.42 -9.18 25.71
CA SER A 1049 18.12 -9.66 26.17
C SER A 1049 17.41 -8.61 27.02
N SER A 1050 16.20 -8.19 26.62
CA SER A 1050 15.47 -7.09 27.28
C SER A 1050 14.31 -7.53 28.19
N LYS A 1051 14.01 -8.84 28.28
CA LYS A 1051 12.82 -9.35 28.99
C LYS A 1051 13.15 -10.30 30.14
N THR A 1052 14.13 -11.18 29.97
CA THR A 1052 14.54 -12.21 30.95
C THR A 1052 16.03 -12.54 30.75
N GLY A 1053 16.69 -13.15 31.74
CA GLY A 1053 18.08 -13.60 31.59
C GLY A 1053 18.21 -14.63 30.46
N LEU A 1054 19.23 -14.47 29.60
CA LEU A 1054 19.42 -15.30 28.40
C LEU A 1054 19.46 -16.81 28.71
N PRO A 1055 20.15 -17.32 29.75
CA PRO A 1055 20.12 -18.75 30.06
C PRO A 1055 18.72 -19.27 30.40
N THR A 1056 17.92 -18.50 31.14
CA THR A 1056 16.53 -18.86 31.49
C THR A 1056 15.65 -18.94 30.25
N LEU A 1057 15.73 -17.92 29.38
CA LEU A 1057 15.00 -17.89 28.12
C LEU A 1057 15.34 -19.08 27.22
N LEU A 1058 16.62 -19.43 27.12
CA LEU A 1058 17.05 -20.54 26.27
C LEU A 1058 16.66 -21.91 26.83
N LYS A 1059 16.55 -22.05 28.17
CA LYS A 1059 16.01 -23.25 28.83
C LYS A 1059 14.53 -23.47 28.47
N ASP A 1060 13.71 -22.42 28.47
CA ASP A 1060 12.29 -22.53 28.10
C ASP A 1060 12.08 -22.91 26.62
N LEU A 1061 12.96 -22.41 25.75
CA LEU A 1061 12.90 -22.68 24.31
C LEU A 1061 13.40 -24.08 23.94
N GLU A 1062 13.99 -24.84 24.88
CA GLU A 1062 14.58 -26.16 24.66
C GLU A 1062 13.65 -27.20 24.02
N LYS A 1063 12.32 -27.01 24.04
CA LYS A 1063 11.40 -28.03 23.52
C LYS A 1063 10.84 -27.77 22.12
N GLN A 1064 11.06 -26.59 21.52
CA GLN A 1064 10.27 -26.18 20.34
C GLN A 1064 11.05 -25.66 19.12
N HIS A 1065 12.23 -25.04 19.29
CA HIS A 1065 12.90 -24.32 18.17
C HIS A 1065 14.42 -24.53 18.11
N ASN A 1066 14.97 -24.71 16.90
CA ASN A 1066 16.40 -25.00 16.69
C ASN A 1066 17.24 -23.77 16.26
N CYS A 1067 16.62 -22.65 15.90
CA CYS A 1067 17.32 -21.45 15.44
C CYS A 1067 16.52 -20.19 15.76
N ILE A 1068 17.20 -19.13 16.20
CA ILE A 1068 16.63 -17.82 16.52
C ILE A 1068 17.35 -16.78 15.67
N ARG A 1069 16.59 -15.99 14.92
CA ARG A 1069 17.09 -14.89 14.11
C ARG A 1069 17.10 -13.58 14.91
N LEU A 1070 18.28 -13.01 15.08
CA LEU A 1070 18.54 -11.81 15.87
C LEU A 1070 18.70 -10.62 14.93
N ASP A 1071 17.89 -9.57 15.12
CA ASP A 1071 17.98 -8.36 14.30
C ASP A 1071 19.14 -7.48 14.76
N ASN A 1072 19.93 -6.97 13.81
CA ASN A 1072 21.00 -6.01 14.11
C ASN A 1072 20.42 -4.60 14.28
N ILE A 1073 20.86 -3.92 15.33
CA ILE A 1073 20.58 -2.54 15.65
C ILE A 1073 21.88 -1.76 15.53
N ASN A 1074 22.04 -1.03 14.43
CA ASN A 1074 23.29 -0.31 14.13
C ASN A 1074 23.41 0.97 14.94
N TYR A 1075 24.54 1.09 15.65
CA TYR A 1075 24.99 2.32 16.30
C TYR A 1075 25.85 3.15 15.34
N VAL A 1076 25.75 4.48 15.45
CA VAL A 1076 26.35 5.42 14.49
C VAL A 1076 27.34 6.39 15.11
N LEU A 1077 28.26 6.86 14.26
CA LEU A 1077 29.23 7.89 14.57
C LEU A 1077 28.59 9.31 14.51
N ARG A 1078 28.91 10.19 15.46
CA ARG A 1078 28.53 11.62 15.60
C ARG A 1078 29.74 12.52 15.35
N SER A 1079 29.50 13.78 15.01
CA SER A 1079 30.54 14.76 14.67
C SER A 1079 31.25 15.43 15.86
N PHE A 1080 30.73 15.32 17.09
CA PHE A 1080 31.24 16.02 18.28
C PHE A 1080 31.60 15.05 19.42
N TYR A 1081 32.49 14.08 19.15
CA TYR A 1081 32.90 13.12 20.15
C TYR A 1081 33.90 13.68 21.16
N ASP A 1082 33.83 13.16 22.37
CA ASP A 1082 34.95 13.22 23.30
C ASP A 1082 36.03 12.24 22.81
N HIS A 1083 37.13 12.79 22.30
CA HIS A 1083 38.27 12.01 21.81
C HIS A 1083 39.06 11.34 22.95
N SER A 1084 38.77 11.67 24.21
CA SER A 1084 39.38 11.01 25.38
C SER A 1084 38.71 9.68 25.74
N GLU A 1085 37.48 9.42 25.29
CA GLU A 1085 36.79 8.14 25.53
C GLU A 1085 37.17 7.11 24.46
N THR A 1086 38.04 6.17 24.85
CA THR A 1086 38.58 5.13 23.97
C THR A 1086 37.60 3.97 23.76
N ASN A 1087 36.61 3.77 24.64
CA ASN A 1087 35.62 2.71 24.51
C ASN A 1087 34.55 3.06 23.46
N PRO A 1088 34.46 2.33 22.33
CA PRO A 1088 33.50 2.63 21.26
C PRO A 1088 32.03 2.49 21.69
N ILE A 1089 31.72 1.64 22.68
CA ILE A 1089 30.36 1.45 23.19
C ILE A 1089 29.90 2.70 23.98
N LYS A 1090 30.79 3.25 24.81
CA LYS A 1090 30.53 4.48 25.56
C LYS A 1090 30.50 5.71 24.67
N ARG A 1091 31.32 5.72 23.63
CA ARG A 1091 31.38 6.81 22.66
C ARG A 1091 30.17 6.81 21.73
N MET A 1092 29.75 5.65 21.21
CA MET A 1092 28.66 5.53 20.24
C MET A 1092 27.32 5.24 20.93
N THR A 1093 26.68 6.26 21.51
CA THR A 1093 25.42 6.15 22.29
C THR A 1093 24.13 6.34 21.48
N HIS A 1094 24.22 6.43 20.16
CA HIS A 1094 23.06 6.68 19.30
C HIS A 1094 22.89 5.57 18.28
N ARG A 1095 21.68 5.03 18.18
CA ARG A 1095 21.33 4.00 17.20
C ARG A 1095 20.45 4.57 16.09
N MET A 1096 20.47 3.94 14.92
CA MET A 1096 19.56 4.28 13.83
C MET A 1096 18.09 4.09 14.23
N LYS A 1097 17.21 5.05 13.86
CA LYS A 1097 15.75 4.94 14.07
C LYS A 1097 15.12 3.74 13.33
N ASN A 1098 15.61 3.44 12.12
CA ASN A 1098 15.07 2.40 11.27
C ASN A 1098 15.99 1.17 11.24
N THR A 1099 15.54 0.04 11.81
CA THR A 1099 16.30 -1.22 11.83
C THR A 1099 15.98 -2.14 10.64
N SER A 1100 15.05 -1.75 9.75
CA SER A 1100 14.69 -2.59 8.60
C SER A 1100 15.83 -2.66 7.57
N GLY A 1101 16.27 -3.89 7.26
CA GLY A 1101 17.33 -4.15 6.27
C GLY A 1101 18.77 -4.04 6.79
N GLN A 1102 18.99 -3.96 8.11
CA GLN A 1102 20.32 -3.79 8.71
C GLN A 1102 21.14 -5.10 8.89
N GLY A 1103 20.67 -6.23 8.34
CA GLY A 1103 21.27 -7.54 8.58
C GLY A 1103 20.70 -8.23 9.82
N TYR A 1104 21.06 -9.50 10.02
CA TYR A 1104 20.59 -10.32 11.14
C TYR A 1104 21.59 -11.44 11.42
N LYS A 1105 21.68 -11.94 12.65
CA LYS A 1105 22.47 -13.15 12.97
C LYS A 1105 21.58 -14.27 13.45
N VAL A 1106 22.18 -15.43 13.67
CA VAL A 1106 21.48 -16.61 14.16
C VAL A 1106 22.08 -17.07 15.48
N LEU A 1107 21.22 -17.35 16.44
CA LEU A 1107 21.52 -18.11 17.65
C LEU A 1107 20.95 -19.51 17.47
N VAL A 1108 21.80 -20.53 17.55
CA VAL A 1108 21.49 -21.84 16.95
C VAL A 1108 21.60 -22.92 18.01
N ARG A 1109 20.61 -23.82 18.05
CA ARG A 1109 20.75 -25.05 18.81
C ARG A 1109 21.56 -26.04 18.01
N TRP A 1110 22.78 -26.27 18.44
CA TRP A 1110 23.74 -27.08 17.71
C TRP A 1110 23.33 -28.54 17.68
N LYS A 1111 23.48 -29.15 16.50
CA LYS A 1111 23.38 -30.59 16.28
C LYS A 1111 24.55 -31.02 15.40
N PRO A 1112 25.18 -32.17 15.68
CA PRO A 1112 26.21 -32.71 14.79
C PRO A 1112 25.72 -32.77 13.34
N GLY A 1113 26.54 -32.27 12.41
CA GLY A 1113 26.21 -32.16 10.99
C GLY A 1113 25.57 -30.83 10.55
N MET A 1114 25.40 -29.87 11.46
CA MET A 1114 25.04 -28.49 11.10
C MET A 1114 26.22 -27.73 10.48
N VAL A 1115 25.92 -26.84 9.54
CA VAL A 1115 26.88 -25.95 8.86
C VAL A 1115 26.36 -24.52 8.95
N ILE A 1116 27.17 -23.62 9.50
CA ILE A 1116 26.91 -22.18 9.54
C ILE A 1116 27.22 -21.60 8.17
N GLY A 1117 26.34 -20.77 7.60
CA GLY A 1117 26.54 -20.12 6.30
C GLY A 1117 27.60 -19.01 6.32
N GLN A 1118 28.12 -18.63 5.14
CA GLN A 1118 29.23 -17.66 4.96
C GLN A 1118 28.96 -16.26 5.56
N GLY A 1119 27.70 -15.84 5.65
CA GLY A 1119 27.31 -14.58 6.29
C GLY A 1119 26.99 -14.69 7.78
N GLN A 1120 27.00 -15.89 8.36
CA GLN A 1120 26.42 -16.20 9.69
C GLN A 1120 24.93 -15.79 9.79
N HIS A 1121 24.21 -15.78 8.66
CA HIS A 1121 22.80 -15.39 8.57
C HIS A 1121 21.87 -16.61 8.53
N ASP A 1122 22.43 -17.79 8.34
CA ASP A 1122 21.69 -19.03 8.10
C ASP A 1122 22.51 -20.24 8.56
N VAL A 1123 21.78 -21.32 8.86
CA VAL A 1123 22.36 -22.63 9.17
C VAL A 1123 21.64 -23.68 8.34
N CYS A 1124 22.41 -24.66 7.87
CA CYS A 1124 21.89 -25.85 7.22
C CYS A 1124 22.22 -27.10 8.04
N LEU A 1125 21.32 -28.08 8.08
CA LEU A 1125 21.58 -29.43 8.60
C LEU A 1125 21.42 -30.41 7.44
N ASN A 1126 22.45 -31.18 7.14
CA ASN A 1126 22.46 -32.13 6.00
C ASN A 1126 22.05 -31.48 4.67
N GLY A 1127 22.52 -30.24 4.42
CA GLY A 1127 22.23 -29.49 3.19
C GLY A 1127 20.85 -28.82 3.14
N LYS A 1128 20.00 -28.95 4.18
CA LYS A 1128 18.68 -28.29 4.27
C LYS A 1128 18.71 -27.13 5.26
N SER A 1129 18.11 -26.00 4.90
CA SER A 1129 18.03 -24.82 5.77
C SER A 1129 17.21 -25.12 7.03
N VAL A 1130 17.70 -24.64 8.19
CA VAL A 1130 17.04 -24.79 9.48
C VAL A 1130 16.04 -23.65 9.68
N SER A 1131 14.78 -23.99 9.98
CA SER A 1131 13.74 -23.00 10.30
C SER A 1131 14.10 -22.20 11.55
N TYR A 1132 13.85 -20.89 11.52
CA TYR A 1132 14.10 -19.99 12.64
C TYR A 1132 12.83 -19.31 13.15
N ILE A 1133 12.89 -18.83 14.39
CA ILE A 1133 11.93 -17.86 14.95
C ILE A 1133 12.60 -16.48 15.07
N HIS A 1134 11.80 -15.42 15.15
CA HIS A 1134 12.34 -14.07 15.34
C HIS A 1134 12.69 -13.82 16.82
N GLY A 1135 13.87 -13.25 17.07
CA GLY A 1135 14.34 -12.90 18.41
C GLY A 1135 13.64 -11.69 19.02
N LYS A 1136 13.20 -10.72 18.20
CA LYS A 1136 12.60 -9.47 18.67
C LYS A 1136 11.35 -9.66 19.57
N PRO A 1137 10.38 -10.55 19.25
CA PRO A 1137 9.28 -10.89 20.17
C PRO A 1137 9.75 -11.46 21.51
N LEU A 1138 10.86 -12.18 21.52
CA LEU A 1138 11.49 -12.77 22.71
C LEU A 1138 12.32 -11.76 23.52
N GLY A 1139 12.46 -10.52 23.02
CA GLY A 1139 13.34 -9.52 23.61
C GLY A 1139 14.82 -9.71 23.26
N LEU A 1140 15.15 -10.54 22.26
CA LEU A 1140 16.50 -10.78 21.78
C LEU A 1140 16.83 -9.98 20.52
N PHE A 1141 17.96 -9.27 20.53
CA PHE A 1141 18.48 -8.50 19.41
C PHE A 1141 20.00 -8.29 19.54
N ILE A 1142 20.63 -7.72 18.52
CA ILE A 1142 22.06 -7.40 18.54
C ILE A 1142 22.24 -5.88 18.49
N ARG A 1143 23.04 -5.33 19.41
CA ARG A 1143 23.61 -3.99 19.24
C ARG A 1143 24.89 -4.12 18.42
N HIS A 1144 24.94 -3.45 17.27
CA HIS A 1144 26.00 -3.62 16.28
C HIS A 1144 26.76 -2.30 16.09
N TYR A 1145 28.09 -2.35 16.18
CA TYR A 1145 29.01 -1.20 16.13
C TYR A 1145 29.92 -1.25 14.89
N PRO A 1146 29.36 -1.22 13.66
CA PRO A 1146 30.08 -1.60 12.44
C PRO A 1146 31.22 -0.67 12.03
N PHE A 1147 31.15 0.60 12.43
CA PHE A 1147 32.07 1.67 12.01
C PHE A 1147 32.37 2.60 13.18
N ARG A 1148 33.60 2.51 13.74
CA ARG A 1148 33.95 3.04 15.08
C ARG A 1148 34.93 4.20 15.07
N SER A 1149 35.73 4.34 14.02
CA SER A 1149 36.65 5.46 13.78
C SER A 1149 37.04 5.51 12.30
N LYS A 1150 37.61 6.63 11.84
CA LYS A 1150 38.16 6.74 10.48
C LYS A 1150 39.24 5.68 10.24
N GLU A 1151 40.15 5.49 11.19
CA GLU A 1151 41.21 4.48 11.09
C GLU A 1151 40.66 3.05 11.07
N HIS A 1152 39.62 2.75 11.85
CA HIS A 1152 38.96 1.45 11.78
C HIS A 1152 38.28 1.23 10.42
N ILE A 1153 37.60 2.24 9.86
CA ILE A 1153 37.02 2.15 8.50
C ILE A 1153 38.11 1.89 7.46
N ARG A 1154 39.23 2.62 7.55
CA ARG A 1154 40.40 2.46 6.69
C ARG A 1154 40.93 1.01 6.72
N LYS A 1155 41.22 0.49 7.92
CA LYS A 1155 41.66 -0.90 8.12
C LYS A 1155 40.65 -1.91 7.55
N LYS A 1156 39.34 -1.71 7.77
CA LYS A 1156 38.27 -2.59 7.28
C LYS A 1156 38.17 -2.61 5.75
N ILE A 1157 38.38 -1.47 5.08
CA ILE A 1157 38.41 -1.36 3.61
C ILE A 1157 39.64 -2.07 3.04
N ILE A 1158 40.84 -1.80 3.58
CA ILE A 1158 42.10 -2.31 3.07
C ILE A 1158 42.22 -3.82 3.32
N LYS A 1159 42.19 -4.23 4.59
CA LYS A 1159 42.41 -5.63 4.99
C LYS A 1159 41.26 -6.52 4.52
N GLY A 1160 40.02 -6.03 4.56
CA GLY A 1160 38.86 -6.73 4.00
C GLY A 1160 38.95 -6.89 2.48
N GLY A 1161 39.49 -5.91 1.77
CA GLY A 1161 39.77 -5.98 0.34
C GLY A 1161 40.85 -6.99 -0.02
N GLU A 1162 41.98 -6.94 0.69
CA GLU A 1162 43.14 -7.81 0.50
C GLU A 1162 42.81 -9.28 0.75
N ALA A 1163 42.10 -9.59 1.84
CA ALA A 1163 41.67 -10.95 2.16
C ALA A 1163 40.73 -11.55 1.08
N TYR A 1164 39.85 -10.74 0.50
CA TYR A 1164 38.97 -11.17 -0.60
C TYR A 1164 39.67 -11.23 -1.96
N ALA A 1165 40.75 -10.48 -2.16
CA ALA A 1165 41.61 -10.57 -3.35
C ALA A 1165 42.49 -11.83 -3.33
N ALA A 1166 42.92 -12.27 -2.13
CA ALA A 1166 43.75 -13.46 -1.94
C ALA A 1166 42.99 -14.79 -1.98
N THR A 1167 41.65 -14.81 -1.94
CA THR A 1167 40.86 -16.05 -1.88
C THR A 1167 40.38 -16.53 -3.26
N GLN A 1168 40.82 -17.70 -3.72
CA GLN A 1168 40.34 -18.35 -4.96
C GLN A 1168 39.05 -19.18 -4.72
N GLY A 1169 38.18 -19.30 -5.73
CA GLY A 1169 37.04 -20.25 -5.73
C GLY A 1169 35.69 -19.74 -5.20
N PHE A 1170 35.53 -18.46 -4.83
CA PHE A 1170 34.22 -17.90 -4.44
C PHE A 1170 33.37 -17.43 -5.65
N PRO A 1171 32.03 -17.62 -5.63
CA PRO A 1171 31.13 -17.01 -6.61
C PRO A 1171 31.22 -15.47 -6.59
N GLU A 1172 31.14 -14.83 -7.77
CA GLU A 1172 31.36 -13.38 -7.99
C GLU A 1172 30.50 -12.45 -7.08
N ARG A 1173 29.38 -12.96 -6.57
CA ARG A 1173 28.45 -12.25 -5.66
C ARG A 1173 28.92 -12.14 -4.21
N VAL A 1174 29.82 -13.01 -3.74
CA VAL A 1174 30.28 -13.06 -2.34
C VAL A 1174 31.39 -12.02 -2.13
N GLY A 1175 31.25 -11.15 -1.13
CA GLY A 1175 32.21 -10.07 -0.86
C GLY A 1175 32.16 -8.87 -1.80
N LYS A 1176 31.12 -8.76 -2.64
CA LYS A 1176 30.96 -7.68 -3.64
C LYS A 1176 31.08 -6.26 -3.08
N ALA A 1177 30.63 -6.05 -1.84
CA ALA A 1177 30.75 -4.76 -1.15
C ALA A 1177 32.21 -4.41 -0.81
N TRP A 1178 32.97 -5.37 -0.25
CA TRP A 1178 34.39 -5.22 0.06
C TRP A 1178 35.24 -5.02 -1.20
N LYS A 1179 34.99 -5.81 -2.26
CA LYS A 1179 35.65 -5.65 -3.56
C LYS A 1179 35.39 -4.28 -4.19
N LYS A 1180 34.16 -3.77 -4.07
CA LYS A 1180 33.82 -2.42 -4.52
C LYS A 1180 34.56 -1.36 -3.72
N TRP A 1181 34.52 -1.43 -2.38
CA TRP A 1181 35.15 -0.42 -1.51
C TRP A 1181 36.66 -0.41 -1.64
N TYR A 1182 37.30 -1.58 -1.68
CA TYR A 1182 38.74 -1.69 -1.91
C TYR A 1182 39.12 -1.20 -3.31
N GLY A 1183 38.35 -1.56 -4.34
CA GLY A 1183 38.58 -1.06 -5.70
C GLY A 1183 38.45 0.46 -5.81
N GLN A 1184 37.52 1.11 -5.08
CA GLN A 1184 37.45 2.58 -5.02
C GLN A 1184 38.62 3.18 -4.22
N TYR A 1185 39.00 2.57 -3.10
CA TYR A 1185 40.20 2.97 -2.35
C TYR A 1185 41.48 2.88 -3.21
N GLN A 1186 41.63 1.84 -4.03
CA GLN A 1186 42.76 1.71 -4.95
C GLN A 1186 42.77 2.82 -6.04
N LEU A 1187 41.62 3.42 -6.35
CA LEU A 1187 41.49 4.49 -7.34
C LEU A 1187 41.66 5.90 -6.75
N MET A 1188 41.23 6.10 -5.50
CA MET A 1188 41.07 7.43 -4.87
C MET A 1188 41.91 7.61 -3.59
N GLY A 1189 42.51 6.54 -3.05
CA GLY A 1189 43.32 6.57 -1.83
C GLY A 1189 42.53 7.00 -0.59
N GLU A 1190 43.19 7.78 0.28
CA GLU A 1190 42.61 8.29 1.55
C GLU A 1190 41.37 9.16 1.34
N GLU A 1191 41.20 9.79 0.18
CA GLU A 1191 40.03 10.61 -0.12
C GLU A 1191 38.73 9.78 -0.08
N TYR A 1192 38.78 8.52 -0.53
CA TYR A 1192 37.62 7.63 -0.44
C TYR A 1192 37.35 7.14 0.99
N VAL A 1193 38.39 7.00 1.81
CA VAL A 1193 38.23 6.72 3.25
C VAL A 1193 37.50 7.88 3.92
N ASP A 1194 37.85 9.11 3.56
CA ASP A 1194 37.16 10.32 4.01
C ASP A 1194 35.71 10.39 3.55
N GLU A 1195 35.41 10.05 2.30
CA GLU A 1195 34.04 9.99 1.81
C GLU A 1195 33.19 8.98 2.59
N VAL A 1196 33.70 7.76 2.81
CA VAL A 1196 32.99 6.72 3.57
C VAL A 1196 32.82 7.16 5.02
N TYR A 1197 33.85 7.73 5.64
CA TYR A 1197 33.80 8.24 7.01
C TYR A 1197 32.75 9.35 7.17
N ASN A 1198 32.78 10.36 6.30
CA ASN A 1198 31.83 11.48 6.30
C ASN A 1198 30.40 11.03 5.99
N PHE A 1199 30.22 10.07 5.08
CA PHE A 1199 28.93 9.46 4.82
C PHE A 1199 28.36 8.79 6.07
N HIS A 1200 29.18 8.02 6.80
CA HIS A 1200 28.74 7.36 8.03
C HIS A 1200 28.51 8.34 9.19
N LEU A 1201 29.30 9.42 9.29
CA LEU A 1201 29.02 10.52 10.21
C LEU A 1201 27.66 11.16 9.90
N SER A 1202 27.37 11.49 8.64
CA SER A 1202 26.13 12.19 8.27
C SER A 1202 24.83 11.48 8.71
N LYS A 1203 24.89 10.16 8.94
CA LYS A 1203 23.76 9.34 9.41
C LYS A 1203 23.31 9.66 10.84
N TYR A 1204 24.08 10.41 11.64
CA TYR A 1204 23.66 10.80 12.99
C TYR A 1204 22.33 11.57 13.02
N LYS A 1205 21.99 12.30 11.94
CA LYS A 1205 20.74 13.10 11.86
C LYS A 1205 19.47 12.24 12.00
N ASP A 1206 19.55 10.96 11.63
CA ASP A 1206 18.46 9.98 11.69
C ASP A 1206 18.57 9.01 12.87
N ALA A 1207 19.47 9.28 13.82
CA ALA A 1207 19.71 8.44 14.99
C ALA A 1207 18.90 8.90 16.20
N VAL A 1208 18.59 7.95 17.10
CA VAL A 1208 18.01 8.21 18.42
C VAL A 1208 19.05 7.93 19.48
N TYR A 1209 19.00 8.74 20.54
CA TYR A 1209 19.77 8.48 21.74
C TYR A 1209 19.30 7.15 22.36
N ASP A 1210 20.24 6.23 22.49
CA ASP A 1210 20.08 4.91 23.12
C ASP A 1210 21.41 4.65 23.86
N PRO A 1211 21.68 5.42 24.94
CA PRO A 1211 22.90 5.23 25.69
C PRO A 1211 22.85 3.81 26.23
N ALA A 1212 23.84 3.01 25.84
CA ALA A 1212 24.06 1.74 26.50
C ALA A 1212 24.28 2.06 27.99
N LEU A 1213 23.35 1.64 28.84
CA LEU A 1213 23.58 1.48 30.27
C LEU A 1213 24.85 0.64 30.42
N LEU A 1214 25.85 1.22 31.10
CA LEU A 1214 26.76 0.45 31.94
C LEU A 1214 25.93 -0.23 33.03
#